data_AF-A0A556TN75-F1
#
_entry.id   AF-A0A556TN75-F1
#
_cell.length_a   1.000
_cell.length_b   1.000
_cell.length_c   1.000
_cell.angle_alpha   90.00
_cell.angle_beta   90.00
_cell.angle_gamma   90.00
#
_symmetry.space_group_name_H-M   'P 1'
#
loop_
_entity.id
_entity.type
_entity.pdbx_description
1 polymer ?
#
loop_
_entity_poly.entity_id
_entity_poly.type
_entity_poly.pdbx_seq_one_letter_code
_entity_poly.pdbx_strand_id
1 'polypeptide(L)'
;MKYSAEAEYPDLTKHNNHMAKVLTRDLYERLRSKQTPSGFTLDDVIQTGVDNPGHPFIMTVGCVAGDEETYDVFKDLLDPVIEDRHGGYKPTDKHKTDLNPSNLKGGDDLDPNYVLSSRVRTGRSIRGFCLPPHCSRGERRAIEKLSVEALSALSGDLKGKYYALKNMTEAEQQQLIDDHFLFDKPVSPLLLASGMARDWPDARGIWHNDNKTFLVWVNEEDHLRVISMQKGGNMKEVFTRFCTGLTKIEELFKSKGHAFMWNEHLGYVLTCPSNLGTGLRGGVHVKLPNLSKHNKFEEVLKRLRLQKRGTGGVDTAAVGGVFDISNADRLGFSEVALVQMVVDGVKLLVEMEKRLEKGQAIDDLIPAQKNQKMRSLAAKKLTAEDEYPDLSKHNNHMAKALTLEMYKKLRQRSTPNGFTIDQVIQTGVDNPGHPFIMTVGCVAGDEETYDVFKDLLDPVIEDRHGGYKPTDKHKTDLNPSNLKGGDDLDPNYVLSSRVRTGRSIRGFCLPPYCSRGERRAVEKLSVEALSALTGDLKGKYYALKNMTEAEQQQLIDDHFLFDKPVSPLLLASGMARDWPDGRGIWHNDNKTFLVWVNEEDHLRVISMQKGGNMKEVFTRFCTGLTQIEKLFKSKGNEFMWNQHLGYILTCPSNLGTGLRAGVHVKLPNLSRHKRFGEVLRRLRLQKRGTGGVDTAAVGGVFDISNADRLGFSEVELVQMVVDGVKLLVEMEKRLEKGLGISELIPAQKNQKMRSLAAKKLTAEDEYPDLSEHNNHMAKALTLEMYKKLRQRSTPNGFTIDQVIQTGVDNPGHPFIMTVGCVAGDEETYDVFKELLDPVIEDRHGGYKPTDKHKTDLNPNNLKGGDDLDPNYVLSSRVRTGRSIRGFCLPPYCSRGERRAVEKLSVEALSALTGDLKGKYYALKNMTEAEQQQLIDDHFLFDKPVSPLLLASGMARDWPDGRGIWHNDNKTFLVWVNEEDHLRVISMQKGGNMKEVFTRFCTGLTKIEKLFKSKGNEFMWNQHLGYILTCPSNLGTGLRAGVHVKLPNLSRHKRFGEVLRRLRLQKRGTGGVDTAAVGGVFDISNADRLGFSEVELVQMVVDGVKLLVEMEKRLEKGLGISELIPAQK
;
A
#
# COMPACT_ATOMS: atom_id res chain seq x y z
N MET A 1 16.28 -8.21 -18.95
CA MET A 1 16.18 -7.75 -17.55
C MET A 1 17.41 -8.23 -16.80
N LYS A 2 17.99 -7.38 -15.94
CA LYS A 2 19.19 -7.73 -15.14
C LYS A 2 18.84 -8.53 -13.86
N TYR A 3 17.61 -8.42 -13.35
CA TYR A 3 17.15 -8.97 -12.07
C TYR A 3 15.92 -9.88 -12.20
N SER A 4 15.74 -10.81 -11.24
CA SER A 4 14.60 -11.74 -11.19
C SER A 4 13.29 -11.03 -10.85
N ALA A 5 12.14 -11.63 -11.18
CA ALA A 5 10.84 -11.07 -10.80
C ALA A 5 10.68 -10.95 -9.27
N GLU A 6 11.26 -11.86 -8.48
CA GLU A 6 11.26 -11.77 -7.01
C GLU A 6 12.08 -10.58 -6.48
N ALA A 7 13.22 -10.27 -7.10
CA ALA A 7 14.03 -9.10 -6.75
C ALA A 7 13.36 -7.77 -7.12
N GLU A 8 12.33 -7.81 -7.98
CA GLU A 8 11.74 -6.65 -8.66
C GLU A 8 10.25 -6.47 -8.38
N TYR A 9 9.62 -7.41 -7.68
CA TYR A 9 8.22 -7.31 -7.27
C TYR A 9 8.08 -6.28 -6.14
N PRO A 10 7.09 -5.36 -6.22
CA PRO A 10 6.83 -4.38 -5.15
C PRO A 10 6.37 -5.07 -3.86
N ASP A 11 6.73 -4.49 -2.73
CA ASP A 11 6.18 -4.92 -1.44
C ASP A 11 4.81 -4.28 -1.22
N LEU A 12 3.76 -5.08 -1.33
CA LEU A 12 2.37 -4.66 -1.21
C LEU A 12 1.73 -5.05 0.13
N THR A 13 2.53 -5.48 1.12
CA THR A 13 2.03 -6.03 2.39
C THR A 13 1.28 -5.03 3.28
N LYS A 14 1.36 -3.73 2.98
CA LYS A 14 0.67 -2.65 3.71
C LYS A 14 -0.38 -1.91 2.86
N HIS A 15 -0.74 -2.44 1.69
CA HIS A 15 -1.44 -1.68 0.65
C HIS A 15 -2.93 -2.02 0.52
N ASN A 16 -3.80 -1.00 0.71
CA ASN A 16 -5.25 -1.11 0.56
C ASN A 16 -5.75 -0.46 -0.75
N ASN A 17 -5.54 -1.13 -1.89
CA ASN A 17 -6.08 -0.70 -3.19
C ASN A 17 -6.43 -1.89 -4.11
N HIS A 18 -7.27 -1.67 -5.13
CA HIS A 18 -7.79 -2.73 -6.00
C HIS A 18 -6.66 -3.43 -6.78
N MET A 19 -5.69 -2.68 -7.29
CA MET A 19 -4.48 -3.21 -7.93
C MET A 19 -3.72 -4.17 -7.00
N ALA A 20 -3.52 -3.81 -5.74
CA ALA A 20 -2.77 -4.61 -4.78
C ALA A 20 -3.46 -5.92 -4.37
N LYS A 21 -4.81 -6.02 -4.48
CA LYS A 21 -5.52 -7.31 -4.37
C LYS A 21 -5.23 -8.26 -5.54
N VAL A 22 -4.95 -7.72 -6.73
CA VAL A 22 -4.89 -8.48 -7.99
C VAL A 22 -3.46 -8.78 -8.43
N LEU A 23 -2.53 -7.82 -8.26
CA LEU A 23 -1.13 -7.96 -8.64
C LEU A 23 -0.41 -8.94 -7.74
N THR A 24 -0.44 -10.22 -8.10
CA THR A 24 0.42 -11.25 -7.51
C THR A 24 1.82 -11.20 -8.13
N ARG A 25 2.82 -11.80 -7.47
CA ARG A 25 4.18 -11.90 -8.01
C ARG A 25 4.23 -12.63 -9.35
N ASP A 26 3.42 -13.67 -9.51
CA ASP A 26 3.37 -14.48 -10.71
C ASP A 26 2.66 -13.74 -11.85
N LEU A 27 1.65 -12.90 -11.53
CA LEU A 27 1.06 -11.95 -12.48
C LEU A 27 2.08 -10.87 -12.90
N TYR A 28 2.81 -10.31 -11.94
CA TYR A 28 3.91 -9.37 -12.21
C TYR A 28 4.99 -10.02 -13.10
N GLU A 29 5.43 -11.25 -12.83
CA GLU A 29 6.40 -11.96 -13.69
C GLU A 29 5.90 -12.17 -15.12
N ARG A 30 4.61 -12.51 -15.31
CA ARG A 30 4.01 -12.65 -16.65
C ARG A 30 3.86 -11.33 -17.39
N LEU A 31 3.59 -10.22 -16.69
CA LEU A 31 3.27 -8.93 -17.30
C LEU A 31 4.45 -7.96 -17.38
N ARG A 32 5.49 -8.08 -16.53
CA ARG A 32 6.55 -7.05 -16.40
C ARG A 32 7.42 -6.82 -17.63
N SER A 33 7.39 -7.74 -18.59
CA SER A 33 8.07 -7.58 -19.88
C SER A 33 7.16 -7.05 -21.00
N LYS A 34 5.89 -6.74 -20.71
CA LYS A 34 4.96 -6.05 -21.61
C LYS A 34 5.07 -4.54 -21.45
N GLN A 35 4.83 -3.85 -22.55
CA GLN A 35 4.56 -2.42 -22.65
C GLN A 35 3.43 -2.23 -23.67
N THR A 36 2.75 -1.10 -23.65
CA THR A 36 1.75 -0.75 -24.66
C THR A 36 2.41 -0.33 -25.98
N PRO A 37 1.64 -0.15 -27.07
CA PRO A 37 2.16 0.36 -28.33
C PRO A 37 2.80 1.76 -28.22
N SER A 38 2.41 2.59 -27.26
CA SER A 38 3.04 3.89 -26.96
C SER A 38 4.24 3.81 -26.00
N GLY A 39 4.50 2.63 -25.41
CA GLY A 39 5.62 2.38 -24.48
C GLY A 39 5.28 2.38 -22.99
N PHE A 40 4.02 2.58 -22.59
CA PHE A 40 3.60 2.56 -21.18
C PHE A 40 3.76 1.13 -20.60
N THR A 41 4.48 0.98 -19.48
CA THR A 41 4.84 -0.35 -18.93
C THR A 41 3.93 -0.80 -17.80
N LEU A 42 4.07 -2.08 -17.37
CA LEU A 42 3.36 -2.58 -16.19
C LEU A 42 3.70 -1.74 -14.94
N ASP A 43 4.97 -1.38 -14.75
CA ASP A 43 5.39 -0.63 -13.57
C ASP A 43 4.78 0.78 -13.59
N ASP A 44 4.65 1.43 -14.76
CA ASP A 44 3.95 2.72 -14.90
C ASP A 44 2.45 2.62 -14.57
N VAL A 45 1.78 1.56 -15.03
CA VAL A 45 0.36 1.26 -14.71
C VAL A 45 0.13 1.20 -13.20
N ILE A 46 1.06 0.61 -12.44
CA ILE A 46 0.91 0.35 -11.00
C ILE A 46 1.60 1.36 -10.09
N GLN A 47 2.51 2.22 -10.59
CA GLN A 47 3.39 3.06 -9.75
C GLN A 47 2.61 3.90 -8.74
N THR A 48 1.48 4.49 -9.18
CA THR A 48 0.56 5.24 -8.32
C THR A 48 0.03 4.43 -7.12
N GLY A 49 -0.25 3.13 -7.30
CA GLY A 49 -0.68 2.23 -6.23
C GLY A 49 0.45 1.49 -5.53
N VAL A 50 1.71 1.57 -6.00
CA VAL A 50 2.89 1.05 -5.30
C VAL A 50 3.43 2.09 -4.32
N ASP A 51 3.58 3.34 -4.75
CA ASP A 51 4.10 4.42 -3.89
C ASP A 51 3.10 4.93 -2.85
N ASN A 52 1.81 4.59 -3.02
CA ASN A 52 0.71 4.98 -2.14
C ASN A 52 -0.03 3.73 -1.62
N PRO A 53 0.19 3.30 -0.36
CA PRO A 53 -0.46 2.13 0.24
C PRO A 53 -1.97 2.28 0.52
N GLY A 54 -2.64 3.29 -0.05
CA GLY A 54 -4.07 3.55 0.20
C GLY A 54 -4.34 4.05 1.62
N HIS A 55 -5.60 4.00 2.02
CA HIS A 55 -6.08 4.45 3.33
C HIS A 55 -6.88 3.32 3.99
N PRO A 56 -6.77 3.05 5.31
CA PRO A 56 -7.42 1.88 5.93
C PRO A 56 -8.94 1.82 5.74
N PHE A 57 -9.60 2.97 5.58
CA PHE A 57 -11.05 3.10 5.44
C PHE A 57 -11.52 3.40 4.01
N ILE A 58 -10.60 3.67 3.06
CA ILE A 58 -10.94 4.02 1.67
C ILE A 58 -10.07 3.19 0.72
N MET A 59 -10.71 2.23 0.07
CA MET A 59 -10.08 1.40 -0.94
C MET A 59 -9.96 2.16 -2.27
N THR A 60 -8.73 2.49 -2.68
CA THR A 60 -8.47 3.20 -3.95
C THR A 60 -8.22 2.22 -5.09
N VAL A 61 -8.13 2.69 -6.34
CA VAL A 61 -7.89 1.80 -7.50
C VAL A 61 -6.45 1.27 -7.53
N GLY A 62 -5.46 2.13 -7.32
CA GLY A 62 -4.04 1.74 -7.32
C GLY A 62 -3.42 1.50 -8.70
N CYS A 63 -4.13 1.78 -9.79
CA CYS A 63 -3.57 1.81 -11.14
C CYS A 63 -4.25 2.85 -12.02
N VAL A 64 -3.57 3.22 -13.11
CA VAL A 64 -4.04 4.16 -14.15
C VAL A 64 -3.72 3.62 -15.54
N ALA A 65 -4.46 4.10 -16.55
CA ALA A 65 -4.16 3.85 -17.95
C ALA A 65 -3.34 5.00 -18.57
N GLY A 66 -2.34 4.65 -19.39
CA GLY A 66 -1.50 5.61 -20.13
C GLY A 66 -1.98 5.86 -21.56
N ASP A 67 -2.72 4.92 -22.14
CA ASP A 67 -3.36 4.97 -23.45
C ASP A 67 -4.61 4.06 -23.47
N GLU A 68 -5.30 3.96 -24.62
CA GLU A 68 -6.48 3.10 -24.73
C GLU A 68 -6.09 1.61 -24.67
N GLU A 69 -4.99 1.25 -25.34
CA GLU A 69 -4.44 -0.10 -25.42
C GLU A 69 -3.91 -0.64 -24.09
N THR A 70 -3.68 0.21 -23.08
CA THR A 70 -3.35 -0.18 -21.70
C THR A 70 -4.34 -1.20 -21.18
N TYR A 71 -5.64 -0.97 -21.43
CA TYR A 71 -6.71 -1.85 -20.99
C TYR A 71 -6.66 -3.22 -21.67
N ASP A 72 -6.17 -3.34 -22.91
CA ASP A 72 -6.01 -4.63 -23.60
C ASP A 72 -4.71 -5.35 -23.26
N VAL A 73 -3.60 -4.63 -23.20
CA VAL A 73 -2.24 -5.18 -22.99
C VAL A 73 -2.09 -5.74 -21.58
N PHE A 74 -2.69 -5.06 -20.60
CA PHE A 74 -2.62 -5.41 -19.18
C PHE A 74 -3.96 -5.93 -18.61
N LYS A 75 -4.89 -6.41 -19.45
CA LYS A 75 -6.19 -6.92 -18.97
C LYS A 75 -6.11 -8.00 -17.91
N ASP A 76 -5.12 -8.90 -17.96
CA ASP A 76 -4.85 -9.87 -16.89
C ASP A 76 -4.75 -9.25 -15.47
N LEU A 77 -4.46 -7.94 -15.37
CA LEU A 77 -4.49 -7.12 -14.16
C LEU A 77 -5.71 -6.19 -14.12
N LEU A 78 -6.00 -5.48 -15.21
CA LEU A 78 -7.01 -4.42 -15.22
C LEU A 78 -8.44 -4.95 -15.20
N ASP A 79 -8.74 -6.06 -15.87
CA ASP A 79 -10.09 -6.65 -15.88
C ASP A 79 -10.56 -7.05 -14.47
N PRO A 80 -9.79 -7.82 -13.67
CA PRO A 80 -10.17 -8.10 -12.29
C PRO A 80 -10.31 -6.84 -11.42
N VAL A 81 -9.49 -5.82 -11.64
CA VAL A 81 -9.55 -4.53 -10.94
C VAL A 81 -10.83 -3.76 -11.27
N ILE A 82 -11.20 -3.67 -12.56
CA ILE A 82 -12.43 -3.04 -13.06
C ILE A 82 -13.63 -3.73 -12.44
N GLU A 83 -13.67 -5.05 -12.49
CA GLU A 83 -14.80 -5.83 -12.01
C GLU A 83 -14.92 -5.80 -10.46
N ASP A 84 -13.80 -5.73 -9.70
CA ASP A 84 -13.83 -5.56 -8.22
C ASP A 84 -14.22 -4.12 -7.83
N ARG A 85 -13.85 -3.12 -8.64
CA ARG A 85 -14.25 -1.72 -8.43
C ARG A 85 -15.70 -1.45 -8.80
N HIS A 86 -16.23 -2.06 -9.86
CA HIS A 86 -17.59 -1.82 -10.39
C HIS A 86 -18.62 -2.89 -9.98
N GLY A 87 -18.33 -3.67 -8.93
CA GLY A 87 -19.33 -4.51 -8.28
C GLY A 87 -19.76 -5.73 -9.11
N GLY A 88 -18.82 -6.41 -9.76
CA GLY A 88 -19.06 -7.62 -10.54
C GLY A 88 -19.25 -7.40 -12.04
N TYR A 89 -18.82 -6.25 -12.58
CA TYR A 89 -18.91 -5.96 -14.02
C TYR A 89 -17.80 -6.66 -14.81
N LYS A 90 -18.14 -7.76 -15.48
CA LYS A 90 -17.20 -8.77 -15.99
C LYS A 90 -16.62 -8.40 -17.36
N PRO A 91 -15.48 -8.97 -17.78
CA PRO A 91 -14.90 -8.79 -19.12
C PRO A 91 -15.80 -9.15 -20.31
N THR A 92 -16.88 -9.91 -20.05
CA THR A 92 -17.90 -10.27 -21.04
C THR A 92 -19.08 -9.29 -21.11
N ASP A 93 -19.22 -8.42 -20.11
CA ASP A 93 -20.38 -7.55 -19.97
C ASP A 93 -20.30 -6.36 -20.93
N LYS A 94 -21.46 -5.94 -21.44
CA LYS A 94 -21.57 -4.87 -22.44
C LYS A 94 -22.17 -3.61 -21.82
N HIS A 95 -21.53 -2.48 -22.07
CA HIS A 95 -21.96 -1.21 -21.51
C HIS A 95 -23.19 -0.67 -22.23
N LYS A 96 -24.04 0.02 -21.48
CA LYS A 96 -25.26 0.65 -22.00
C LYS A 96 -25.04 2.15 -21.97
N THR A 97 -25.00 2.79 -23.14
CA THR A 97 -24.97 4.25 -23.26
C THR A 97 -26.37 4.73 -23.66
N ASP A 98 -26.90 5.74 -22.99
CA ASP A 98 -28.17 6.39 -23.36
C ASP A 98 -28.10 7.86 -22.94
N LEU A 99 -27.82 8.71 -23.93
CA LEU A 99 -27.73 10.16 -23.81
C LEU A 99 -28.99 10.87 -24.35
N ASN A 100 -30.14 10.19 -24.48
CA ASN A 100 -31.40 10.83 -24.85
C ASN A 100 -32.13 11.36 -23.58
N PRO A 101 -32.12 12.67 -23.29
CA PRO A 101 -32.76 13.19 -22.09
C PRO A 101 -34.29 13.04 -22.09
N SER A 102 -34.90 12.79 -23.25
CA SER A 102 -36.35 12.50 -23.38
C SER A 102 -36.77 11.21 -22.69
N ASN A 103 -35.82 10.30 -22.41
CA ASN A 103 -36.08 9.05 -21.71
C ASN A 103 -36.16 9.23 -20.18
N LEU A 104 -35.72 10.37 -19.64
CA LEU A 104 -35.78 10.71 -18.21
C LEU A 104 -37.19 11.16 -17.81
N LYS A 105 -37.73 10.62 -16.71
CA LYS A 105 -39.11 10.83 -16.26
C LYS A 105 -39.13 11.64 -14.95
N GLY A 106 -39.81 12.78 -14.99
CA GLY A 106 -39.76 13.76 -13.91
C GLY A 106 -38.36 14.37 -13.76
N GLY A 107 -38.07 14.89 -12.56
CA GLY A 107 -36.82 15.61 -12.29
C GLY A 107 -36.90 17.10 -12.62
N ASP A 108 -38.04 17.55 -13.15
CA ASP A 108 -38.55 18.93 -13.17
C ASP A 108 -39.44 19.24 -11.94
N ASP A 109 -39.70 18.23 -11.11
CA ASP A 109 -40.68 18.22 -10.01
C ASP A 109 -40.09 17.89 -8.62
N LEU A 110 -38.78 18.09 -8.42
CA LEU A 110 -38.15 17.92 -7.10
C LEU A 110 -38.43 19.12 -6.19
N ASP A 111 -38.75 18.85 -4.91
CA ASP A 111 -39.24 19.87 -3.97
C ASP A 111 -38.18 20.95 -3.65
N PRO A 112 -38.42 22.24 -3.99
CA PRO A 112 -37.43 23.31 -3.86
C PRO A 112 -37.15 23.72 -2.41
N ASN A 113 -37.98 23.32 -1.43
CA ASN A 113 -37.70 23.59 -0.01
C ASN A 113 -36.51 22.75 0.48
N TYR A 114 -36.37 21.54 -0.06
CA TYR A 114 -35.37 20.54 0.32
C TYR A 114 -34.19 20.48 -0.65
N VAL A 115 -34.46 20.54 -1.97
CA VAL A 115 -33.45 20.35 -3.02
C VAL A 115 -32.91 21.69 -3.52
N LEU A 116 -31.64 21.95 -3.21
CA LEU A 116 -31.02 23.29 -3.30
C LEU A 116 -30.27 23.53 -4.61
N SER A 117 -29.74 22.48 -5.23
CA SER A 117 -29.02 22.54 -6.51
C SER A 117 -28.89 21.15 -7.13
N SER A 118 -28.90 21.09 -8.45
CA SER A 118 -28.79 19.87 -9.25
C SER A 118 -27.54 19.90 -10.12
N ARG A 119 -26.80 18.78 -10.23
CA ARG A 119 -25.53 18.70 -10.97
C ARG A 119 -25.32 17.33 -11.61
N VAL A 120 -24.81 17.31 -12.83
CA VAL A 120 -24.35 16.11 -13.55
C VAL A 120 -22.96 16.38 -14.11
N ARG A 121 -22.00 15.45 -13.94
CA ARG A 121 -20.67 15.53 -14.58
C ARG A 121 -20.22 14.20 -15.16
N THR A 122 -19.29 14.23 -16.12
CA THR A 122 -18.58 13.03 -16.61
C THR A 122 -17.16 13.38 -17.09
N GLY A 123 -16.33 12.35 -17.31
CA GLY A 123 -15.08 12.44 -18.06
C GLY A 123 -15.25 11.95 -19.50
N ARG A 124 -14.42 12.44 -20.42
CA ARG A 124 -14.24 11.92 -21.79
C ARG A 124 -12.77 12.02 -22.21
N SER A 125 -12.23 10.95 -22.78
CA SER A 125 -10.89 10.93 -23.42
C SER A 125 -11.01 10.80 -24.94
N ILE A 126 -10.02 11.31 -25.67
CA ILE A 126 -10.05 11.49 -27.13
C ILE A 126 -9.18 10.41 -27.79
N ARG A 127 -9.78 9.61 -28.68
CA ARG A 127 -9.13 8.52 -29.41
C ARG A 127 -8.00 9.04 -30.28
N GLY A 128 -6.85 8.36 -30.24
CA GLY A 128 -5.65 8.70 -31.01
C GLY A 128 -4.62 9.56 -30.26
N PHE A 129 -4.87 9.91 -29.00
CA PHE A 129 -3.91 10.54 -28.08
C PHE A 129 -3.73 9.66 -26.84
N CYS A 130 -2.55 9.66 -26.23
CA CYS A 130 -2.30 9.04 -24.94
C CYS A 130 -3.06 9.79 -23.82
N LEU A 131 -3.37 9.09 -22.73
CA LEU A 131 -4.03 9.61 -21.53
C LEU A 131 -3.06 10.45 -20.67
N PRO A 132 -3.53 11.34 -19.77
CA PRO A 132 -2.69 12.28 -19.02
C PRO A 132 -1.46 11.71 -18.28
N PRO A 133 -1.45 10.47 -17.74
CA PRO A 133 -0.27 9.83 -17.16
C PRO A 133 0.91 9.73 -18.12
N HIS A 134 0.64 9.47 -19.40
CA HIS A 134 1.65 9.18 -20.41
C HIS A 134 1.82 10.29 -21.45
N CYS A 135 0.74 11.04 -21.77
CA CYS A 135 0.72 12.00 -22.86
C CYS A 135 1.89 13.00 -22.85
N SER A 136 2.48 13.17 -24.03
CA SER A 136 3.48 14.20 -24.30
C SER A 136 2.89 15.61 -24.17
N ARG A 137 3.75 16.62 -24.06
CA ARG A 137 3.34 18.05 -24.10
C ARG A 137 2.62 18.37 -25.40
N GLY A 138 3.07 17.77 -26.51
CA GLY A 138 2.47 17.93 -27.83
C GLY A 138 1.05 17.41 -27.94
N GLU A 139 0.80 16.19 -27.49
CA GLU A 139 -0.56 15.64 -27.42
C GLU A 139 -1.46 16.49 -26.53
N ARG A 140 -0.96 16.92 -25.37
CA ARG A 140 -1.72 17.74 -24.42
C ARG A 140 -2.14 19.09 -25.02
N ARG A 141 -1.22 19.78 -25.70
CA ARG A 141 -1.47 21.02 -26.45
C ARG A 141 -2.42 20.80 -27.64
N ALA A 142 -2.32 19.67 -28.33
CA ALA A 142 -3.23 19.29 -29.40
C ALA A 142 -4.66 19.01 -28.87
N ILE A 143 -4.79 18.31 -27.74
CA ILE A 143 -6.05 18.07 -27.03
C ILE A 143 -6.67 19.41 -26.59
N GLU A 144 -5.88 20.33 -26.01
CA GLU A 144 -6.37 21.67 -25.64
C GLU A 144 -6.89 22.40 -26.87
N LYS A 145 -6.08 22.54 -27.92
CA LYS A 145 -6.46 23.25 -29.15
C LYS A 145 -7.75 22.68 -29.76
N LEU A 146 -7.81 21.35 -29.92
CA LEU A 146 -9.00 20.64 -30.44
C LEU A 146 -10.24 20.95 -29.59
N SER A 147 -10.10 20.94 -28.27
CA SER A 147 -11.16 21.23 -27.31
C SER A 147 -11.61 22.68 -27.35
N VAL A 148 -10.68 23.64 -27.33
CA VAL A 148 -10.99 25.08 -27.38
C VAL A 148 -11.68 25.45 -28.68
N GLU A 149 -11.23 24.94 -29.81
CA GLU A 149 -11.87 25.19 -31.11
C GLU A 149 -13.29 24.58 -31.21
N ALA A 150 -13.55 23.45 -30.54
CA ALA A 150 -14.89 22.85 -30.50
C ALA A 150 -15.82 23.60 -29.53
N LEU A 151 -15.33 23.89 -28.32
CA LEU A 151 -16.10 24.59 -27.28
C LEU A 151 -16.43 26.04 -27.70
N SER A 152 -15.57 26.68 -28.51
CA SER A 152 -15.82 28.00 -29.10
C SER A 152 -16.87 27.99 -30.23
N ALA A 153 -17.18 26.82 -30.81
CA ALA A 153 -18.22 26.65 -31.82
C ALA A 153 -19.62 26.34 -31.22
N LEU A 154 -19.71 26.20 -29.89
CA LEU A 154 -20.98 26.01 -29.20
C LEU A 154 -21.81 27.31 -29.16
N SER A 155 -23.13 27.17 -29.25
CA SER A 155 -24.07 28.27 -29.49
C SER A 155 -25.39 28.11 -28.72
N GLY A 156 -26.15 29.21 -28.62
CA GLY A 156 -27.33 29.30 -27.76
C GLY A 156 -26.94 29.30 -26.28
N ASP A 157 -27.70 28.59 -25.44
CA ASP A 157 -27.39 28.37 -24.02
C ASP A 157 -26.03 27.68 -23.78
N LEU A 158 -25.42 27.09 -24.82
CA LEU A 158 -24.09 26.51 -24.77
C LEU A 158 -22.97 27.44 -25.28
N LYS A 159 -23.24 28.70 -25.61
CA LYS A 159 -22.19 29.69 -25.91
C LYS A 159 -21.39 30.02 -24.65
N GLY A 160 -20.07 30.17 -24.75
CA GLY A 160 -19.20 30.41 -23.59
C GLY A 160 -17.77 30.85 -23.89
N LYS A 161 -16.94 30.99 -22.85
CA LYS A 161 -15.53 31.41 -22.90
C LYS A 161 -14.59 30.35 -22.31
N TYR A 162 -13.41 30.19 -22.91
CA TYR A 162 -12.28 29.44 -22.34
C TYR A 162 -11.31 30.35 -21.57
N TYR A 163 -10.71 29.78 -20.51
CA TYR A 163 -9.74 30.39 -19.62
C TYR A 163 -8.59 29.37 -19.45
N ALA A 164 -7.47 29.58 -20.14
CA ALA A 164 -6.26 28.75 -19.96
C ALA A 164 -5.61 29.07 -18.60
N LEU A 165 -5.32 28.05 -17.78
CA LEU A 165 -4.78 28.25 -16.42
C LEU A 165 -3.46 29.04 -16.44
N LYS A 166 -2.61 28.80 -17.45
CA LYS A 166 -1.33 29.51 -17.65
C LYS A 166 -1.49 31.03 -17.75
N ASN A 167 -2.57 31.51 -18.37
CA ASN A 167 -2.77 32.93 -18.70
C ASN A 167 -3.90 33.57 -17.86
N MET A 168 -4.33 32.90 -16.79
CA MET A 168 -5.45 33.32 -15.96
C MET A 168 -5.05 34.49 -15.06
N THR A 169 -5.79 35.59 -15.10
CA THR A 169 -5.56 36.71 -14.18
C THR A 169 -6.04 36.37 -12.76
N GLU A 170 -5.45 36.99 -11.72
CA GLU A 170 -5.88 36.79 -10.32
C GLU A 170 -7.39 37.03 -10.12
N ALA A 171 -7.96 38.01 -10.84
CA ALA A 171 -9.38 38.32 -10.80
C ALA A 171 -10.25 37.23 -11.47
N GLU A 172 -9.80 36.64 -12.59
CA GLU A 172 -10.48 35.48 -13.20
C GLU A 172 -10.33 34.22 -12.34
N GLN A 173 -9.16 34.03 -11.71
CA GLN A 173 -8.91 32.92 -10.80
C GLN A 173 -9.83 33.01 -9.57
N GLN A 174 -9.90 34.17 -8.90
CA GLN A 174 -10.80 34.37 -7.76
C GLN A 174 -12.26 34.21 -8.17
N GLN A 175 -12.67 34.76 -9.31
CA GLN A 175 -14.03 34.57 -9.83
C GLN A 175 -14.36 33.08 -10.04
N LEU A 176 -13.43 32.28 -10.58
CA LEU A 176 -13.61 30.84 -10.76
C LEU A 176 -13.54 30.04 -9.44
N ILE A 177 -12.88 30.55 -8.39
CA ILE A 177 -12.96 30.00 -7.02
C ILE A 177 -14.35 30.27 -6.44
N ASP A 178 -14.86 31.49 -6.57
CA ASP A 178 -16.15 31.95 -6.06
C ASP A 178 -17.33 31.25 -6.75
N ASP A 179 -17.21 30.94 -8.05
CA ASP A 179 -18.16 30.11 -8.81
C ASP A 179 -18.05 28.60 -8.49
N HIS A 180 -17.00 28.18 -7.76
CA HIS A 180 -16.59 26.79 -7.56
C HIS A 180 -16.30 26.02 -8.87
N PHE A 181 -15.68 26.72 -9.83
CA PHE A 181 -15.32 26.24 -11.16
C PHE A 181 -13.83 25.93 -11.34
N LEU A 182 -12.94 26.51 -10.51
CA LEU A 182 -11.50 26.27 -10.58
C LEU A 182 -11.12 24.82 -10.21
N PHE A 183 -10.03 24.31 -10.79
CA PHE A 183 -9.34 23.11 -10.32
C PHE A 183 -7.84 23.42 -10.16
N ASP A 184 -7.26 22.97 -9.05
CA ASP A 184 -5.88 23.29 -8.65
C ASP A 184 -4.85 22.26 -9.16
N LYS A 185 -3.55 22.59 -9.01
CA LYS A 185 -2.45 21.67 -9.30
C LYS A 185 -2.62 20.37 -8.48
N PRO A 186 -2.49 19.18 -9.09
CA PRO A 186 -2.57 17.93 -8.34
C PRO A 186 -1.45 17.83 -7.29
N VAL A 187 -1.79 18.06 -6.02
CA VAL A 187 -0.90 17.88 -4.86
C VAL A 187 -1.04 16.50 -4.19
N SER A 188 -2.03 15.71 -4.58
CA SER A 188 -2.25 14.37 -4.03
C SER A 188 -1.13 13.42 -4.46
N PRO A 189 -0.48 12.69 -3.53
CA PRO A 189 0.52 11.68 -3.84
C PRO A 189 0.08 10.61 -4.87
N LEU A 190 -1.22 10.33 -4.99
CA LEU A 190 -1.78 9.44 -6.01
C LEU A 190 -1.67 10.02 -7.43
N LEU A 191 -1.93 11.33 -7.57
CA LEU A 191 -1.94 12.05 -8.86
C LEU A 191 -0.52 12.52 -9.27
N LEU A 192 0.36 12.68 -8.29
CA LEU A 192 1.80 12.90 -8.50
C LEU A 192 2.47 11.61 -8.99
N ALA A 193 2.26 10.48 -8.29
CA ALA A 193 2.86 9.19 -8.65
C ALA A 193 2.23 8.52 -9.90
N SER A 194 1.19 9.11 -10.49
CA SER A 194 0.64 8.73 -11.81
C SER A 194 1.11 9.65 -12.95
N GLY A 195 1.95 10.67 -12.69
CA GLY A 195 2.42 11.58 -13.74
C GLY A 195 1.39 12.56 -14.30
N MET A 196 0.18 12.64 -13.74
CA MET A 196 -0.89 13.56 -14.20
C MET A 196 -0.52 15.04 -13.99
N ALA A 197 0.31 15.34 -12.98
CA ALA A 197 0.78 16.69 -12.66
C ALA A 197 1.88 17.23 -13.60
N ARG A 198 2.39 16.40 -14.54
CA ARG A 198 3.53 16.77 -15.40
C ARG A 198 3.28 18.05 -16.18
N ASP A 199 4.29 18.91 -16.19
CA ASP A 199 4.34 20.18 -16.93
C ASP A 199 3.23 21.17 -16.56
N TRP A 200 2.65 21.08 -15.36
CA TRP A 200 1.58 21.99 -14.92
C TRP A 200 2.04 23.46 -14.87
N PRO A 201 1.26 24.44 -15.41
CA PRO A 201 -0.13 24.35 -15.88
C PRO A 201 -0.29 24.18 -17.40
N ASP A 202 0.74 23.78 -18.14
CA ASP A 202 0.76 23.78 -19.61
C ASP A 202 -0.39 22.96 -20.22
N ALA A 203 -1.08 23.58 -21.18
CA ALA A 203 -2.27 23.08 -21.86
C ALA A 203 -3.45 22.64 -20.96
N ARG A 204 -3.61 23.24 -19.77
CA ARG A 204 -4.80 23.07 -18.89
C ARG A 204 -5.66 24.33 -18.89
N GLY A 205 -6.97 24.16 -18.75
CA GLY A 205 -7.89 25.27 -18.63
C GLY A 205 -9.35 24.88 -18.43
N ILE A 206 -10.18 25.91 -18.36
CA ILE A 206 -11.59 25.84 -17.98
C ILE A 206 -12.41 26.59 -19.04
N TRP A 207 -13.45 25.96 -19.56
CA TRP A 207 -14.48 26.62 -20.36
C TRP A 207 -15.79 26.62 -19.58
N HIS A 208 -16.57 27.70 -19.63
CA HIS A 208 -17.97 27.68 -19.18
C HIS A 208 -18.88 28.50 -20.09
N ASN A 209 -20.16 28.16 -20.11
CA ASN A 209 -21.17 28.92 -20.85
C ASN A 209 -21.45 30.28 -20.20
N ASP A 210 -21.99 31.22 -20.98
CA ASP A 210 -22.32 32.59 -20.54
C ASP A 210 -23.23 32.59 -19.28
N ASN A 211 -24.10 31.59 -19.16
CA ASN A 211 -25.06 31.43 -18.05
C ASN A 211 -24.45 30.78 -16.78
N LYS A 212 -23.19 30.32 -16.79
CA LYS A 212 -22.55 29.55 -15.70
C LYS A 212 -23.34 28.28 -15.26
N THR A 213 -23.98 27.60 -16.22
CA THR A 213 -24.78 26.38 -16.03
C THR A 213 -24.23 25.14 -16.76
N PHE A 214 -23.20 25.31 -17.60
CA PHE A 214 -22.45 24.24 -18.28
C PHE A 214 -20.96 24.61 -18.32
N LEU A 215 -20.10 23.65 -17.98
CA LEU A 215 -18.69 23.85 -17.60
C LEU A 215 -17.87 22.64 -18.11
N VAL A 216 -16.65 22.88 -18.58
CA VAL A 216 -15.73 21.84 -19.07
C VAL A 216 -14.31 22.15 -18.59
N TRP A 217 -13.70 21.22 -17.86
CA TRP A 217 -12.26 21.25 -17.58
C TRP A 217 -11.49 20.48 -18.64
N VAL A 218 -10.28 20.94 -18.97
CA VAL A 218 -9.42 20.38 -20.03
C VAL A 218 -8.08 19.94 -19.44
N ASN A 219 -7.66 18.70 -19.74
CA ASN A 219 -6.40 18.06 -19.34
C ASN A 219 -6.14 17.96 -17.81
N GLU A 220 -7.19 17.60 -17.05
CA GLU A 220 -7.15 17.35 -15.60
C GLU A 220 -6.83 15.87 -15.30
N GLU A 221 -7.77 15.09 -14.74
CA GLU A 221 -7.64 13.63 -14.55
C GLU A 221 -7.87 12.88 -15.89
N ASP A 222 -8.66 13.47 -16.78
CA ASP A 222 -9.05 13.00 -18.12
C ASP A 222 -8.87 14.14 -19.14
N HIS A 223 -8.97 13.89 -20.45
CA HIS A 223 -8.81 14.95 -21.47
C HIS A 223 -9.87 16.05 -21.34
N LEU A 224 -11.12 15.65 -21.14
CA LEU A 224 -12.25 16.52 -20.83
C LEU A 224 -12.98 16.05 -19.58
N ARG A 225 -13.43 17.01 -18.76
CA ARG A 225 -14.38 16.76 -17.66
C ARG A 225 -15.56 17.72 -17.77
N VAL A 226 -16.66 17.20 -18.32
CA VAL A 226 -17.87 17.93 -18.72
C VAL A 226 -18.89 17.93 -17.58
N ILE A 227 -19.44 19.10 -17.26
CA ILE A 227 -20.27 19.39 -16.09
C ILE A 227 -21.48 20.23 -16.51
N SER A 228 -22.67 19.87 -16.04
CA SER A 228 -23.89 20.70 -16.10
C SER A 228 -24.43 20.88 -14.68
N MET A 229 -24.87 22.08 -14.31
CA MET A 229 -25.43 22.37 -12.98
C MET A 229 -26.32 23.61 -12.96
N GLN A 230 -27.19 23.71 -11.96
CA GLN A 230 -27.93 24.93 -11.60
C GLN A 230 -28.45 24.87 -10.15
N LYS A 231 -28.92 26.01 -9.63
CA LYS A 231 -29.68 26.08 -8.36
C LYS A 231 -31.09 25.49 -8.54
N GLY A 232 -31.64 24.94 -7.46
CA GLY A 232 -32.94 24.25 -7.45
C GLY A 232 -32.90 22.80 -7.94
N GLY A 233 -34.08 22.18 -7.94
CA GLY A 233 -34.28 20.75 -8.17
C GLY A 233 -34.49 20.31 -9.63
N ASN A 234 -34.30 21.18 -10.63
CA ASN A 234 -34.56 20.83 -12.04
C ASN A 234 -33.43 19.98 -12.66
N MET A 235 -33.26 18.76 -12.15
CA MET A 235 -32.34 17.74 -12.68
C MET A 235 -32.59 17.42 -14.16
N LYS A 236 -33.85 17.51 -14.60
CA LYS A 236 -34.23 17.23 -16.00
C LYS A 236 -33.60 18.22 -16.97
N GLU A 237 -33.69 19.51 -16.70
CA GLU A 237 -33.05 20.56 -17.50
C GLU A 237 -31.50 20.45 -17.44
N VAL A 238 -30.93 20.23 -16.26
CA VAL A 238 -29.49 19.98 -16.08
C VAL A 238 -29.03 18.83 -16.97
N PHE A 239 -29.77 17.72 -17.00
CA PHE A 239 -29.46 16.54 -17.80
C PHE A 239 -29.70 16.76 -19.30
N THR A 240 -30.74 17.48 -19.70
CA THR A 240 -30.97 17.88 -21.11
C THR A 240 -29.81 18.71 -21.65
N ARG A 241 -29.34 19.70 -20.88
CA ARG A 241 -28.17 20.53 -21.22
C ARG A 241 -26.88 19.71 -21.25
N PHE A 242 -26.68 18.80 -20.29
CA PHE A 242 -25.54 17.88 -20.23
C PHE A 242 -25.43 16.98 -21.46
N CYS A 243 -26.53 16.29 -21.83
CA CYS A 243 -26.58 15.44 -23.01
C CYS A 243 -26.36 16.25 -24.30
N THR A 244 -27.07 17.38 -24.44
CA THR A 244 -26.95 18.24 -25.64
C THR A 244 -25.53 18.79 -25.81
N GLY A 245 -24.87 19.16 -24.71
CA GLY A 245 -23.47 19.58 -24.70
C GLY A 245 -22.51 18.46 -25.13
N LEU A 246 -22.65 17.26 -24.54
CA LEU A 246 -21.82 16.10 -24.93
C LEU A 246 -21.98 15.73 -26.39
N THR A 247 -23.22 15.63 -26.90
CA THR A 247 -23.48 15.29 -28.30
C THR A 247 -22.84 16.29 -29.25
N LYS A 248 -23.02 17.60 -29.02
CA LYS A 248 -22.39 18.64 -29.86
C LYS A 248 -20.86 18.61 -29.82
N ILE A 249 -20.25 18.38 -28.66
CA ILE A 249 -18.79 18.25 -28.54
C ILE A 249 -18.30 17.01 -29.32
N GLU A 250 -19.00 15.87 -29.20
CA GLU A 250 -18.65 14.65 -29.93
C GLU A 250 -18.82 14.80 -31.46
N GLU A 251 -19.84 15.51 -31.93
CA GLU A 251 -20.05 15.86 -33.33
C GLU A 251 -18.93 16.79 -33.87
N LEU A 252 -18.53 17.79 -33.09
CA LEU A 252 -17.46 18.73 -33.44
C LEU A 252 -16.05 18.10 -33.40
N PHE A 253 -15.85 17.02 -32.64
CA PHE A 253 -14.64 16.20 -32.73
C PHE A 253 -14.69 15.28 -33.96
N LYS A 254 -15.84 14.67 -34.26
CA LYS A 254 -16.05 13.81 -35.45
C LYS A 254 -15.84 14.56 -36.77
N SER A 255 -16.30 15.81 -36.87
CA SER A 255 -16.05 16.65 -38.06
C SER A 255 -14.57 16.99 -38.28
N LYS A 256 -13.71 16.78 -37.27
CA LYS A 256 -12.25 16.94 -37.34
C LYS A 256 -11.49 15.60 -37.39
N GLY A 257 -12.19 14.48 -37.58
CA GLY A 257 -11.58 13.15 -37.67
C GLY A 257 -11.23 12.50 -36.32
N HIS A 258 -11.65 13.10 -35.19
CA HIS A 258 -11.46 12.54 -33.86
C HIS A 258 -12.76 11.93 -33.31
N ALA A 259 -12.63 11.02 -32.36
CA ALA A 259 -13.75 10.46 -31.60
C ALA A 259 -13.38 10.39 -30.13
N PHE A 260 -14.36 10.16 -29.24
CA PHE A 260 -14.00 9.73 -27.89
C PHE A 260 -13.49 8.28 -27.89
N MET A 261 -12.63 7.95 -26.92
CA MET A 261 -12.28 6.57 -26.62
C MET A 261 -13.54 5.88 -26.08
N TRP A 262 -14.04 4.89 -26.79
CA TRP A 262 -15.22 4.11 -26.43
C TRP A 262 -15.11 2.71 -26.99
N ASN A 263 -15.47 1.69 -26.21
CA ASN A 263 -15.66 0.32 -26.69
C ASN A 263 -16.88 -0.33 -26.02
N GLU A 264 -17.39 -1.42 -26.61
CA GLU A 264 -18.64 -2.06 -26.20
C GLU A 264 -18.59 -2.65 -24.78
N HIS A 265 -17.41 -3.04 -24.29
CA HIS A 265 -17.24 -3.58 -22.94
C HIS A 265 -17.13 -2.45 -21.90
N LEU A 266 -16.18 -1.52 -22.06
CA LEU A 266 -15.86 -0.51 -21.06
C LEU A 266 -16.69 0.77 -21.15
N GLY A 267 -17.52 0.93 -22.18
CA GLY A 267 -18.15 2.22 -22.48
C GLY A 267 -17.11 3.26 -22.86
N TYR A 268 -17.26 4.49 -22.37
CA TYR A 268 -16.23 5.52 -22.55
C TYR A 268 -15.00 5.20 -21.68
N VAL A 269 -13.82 5.18 -22.32
CA VAL A 269 -12.55 4.84 -21.67
C VAL A 269 -11.95 6.10 -21.04
N LEU A 270 -11.44 5.96 -19.81
CA LEU A 270 -10.92 7.04 -18.98
C LEU A 270 -9.70 6.60 -18.17
N THR A 271 -8.96 7.57 -17.63
CA THR A 271 -7.63 7.37 -17.07
C THR A 271 -7.63 6.50 -15.81
N CYS A 272 -8.57 6.76 -14.91
CA CYS A 272 -8.79 5.95 -13.72
C CYS A 272 -9.85 4.89 -14.00
N PRO A 273 -9.59 3.58 -13.81
CA PRO A 273 -10.57 2.52 -14.01
C PRO A 273 -11.91 2.76 -13.28
N SER A 274 -11.92 3.50 -12.17
CA SER A 274 -13.15 3.81 -11.42
C SER A 274 -14.12 4.78 -12.11
N ASN A 275 -13.71 5.46 -13.19
CA ASN A 275 -14.57 6.36 -13.96
C ASN A 275 -15.12 5.72 -15.26
N LEU A 276 -14.73 4.49 -15.62
CA LEU A 276 -15.17 3.82 -16.86
C LEU A 276 -16.71 3.70 -16.99
N GLY A 277 -17.19 3.50 -18.22
CA GLY A 277 -18.60 3.37 -18.57
C GLY A 277 -19.19 4.69 -19.01
N THR A 278 -20.15 5.19 -18.22
CA THR A 278 -20.75 6.51 -18.46
C THR A 278 -19.83 7.65 -18.07
N GLY A 279 -18.90 7.41 -17.14
CA GLY A 279 -18.21 8.43 -16.35
C GLY A 279 -19.10 9.28 -15.44
N LEU A 280 -20.42 9.04 -15.43
CA LEU A 280 -21.41 10.00 -14.95
C LEU A 280 -21.53 10.04 -13.42
N ARG A 281 -21.38 11.22 -12.81
CA ARG A 281 -21.88 11.53 -11.46
C ARG A 281 -22.99 12.58 -11.56
N GLY A 282 -24.23 12.14 -11.48
CA GLY A 282 -25.42 12.94 -11.24
C GLY A 282 -25.74 12.99 -9.74
N GLY A 283 -26.19 14.15 -9.26
CA GLY A 283 -26.52 14.34 -7.85
C GLY A 283 -27.15 15.68 -7.53
N VAL A 284 -27.67 15.80 -6.31
CA VAL A 284 -28.29 17.02 -5.80
C VAL A 284 -27.79 17.34 -4.40
N HIS A 285 -27.79 18.62 -4.05
CA HIS A 285 -27.75 19.04 -2.65
C HIS A 285 -29.16 19.01 -2.08
N VAL A 286 -29.40 18.19 -1.04
CA VAL A 286 -30.72 18.04 -0.40
C VAL A 286 -30.61 18.13 1.12
N LYS A 287 -31.53 18.87 1.74
CA LYS A 287 -31.73 18.92 3.20
C LYS A 287 -32.43 17.65 3.67
N LEU A 288 -31.80 16.92 4.59
CA LEU A 288 -32.35 15.73 5.25
C LEU A 288 -32.06 15.73 6.77
N PRO A 289 -32.39 16.80 7.52
CA PRO A 289 -31.94 17.02 8.90
C PRO A 289 -32.48 16.01 9.92
N ASN A 290 -33.57 15.28 9.64
CA ASN A 290 -34.12 14.23 10.51
C ASN A 290 -33.78 12.83 9.97
N LEU A 291 -33.96 12.59 8.68
CA LEU A 291 -33.64 11.31 8.05
C LEU A 291 -32.16 10.96 8.19
N SER A 292 -31.26 11.95 8.14
CA SER A 292 -29.82 11.71 8.34
C SER A 292 -29.42 11.25 9.75
N LYS A 293 -30.29 11.44 10.75
CA LYS A 293 -30.14 10.92 12.11
C LYS A 293 -30.82 9.56 12.30
N HIS A 294 -31.64 9.13 11.34
CA HIS A 294 -32.38 7.88 11.42
C HIS A 294 -31.45 6.68 11.16
N ASN A 295 -31.49 5.67 12.03
CA ASN A 295 -30.57 4.53 12.01
C ASN A 295 -30.58 3.73 10.68
N LYS A 296 -31.67 3.78 9.91
CA LYS A 296 -31.80 3.13 8.59
C LYS A 296 -31.36 4.01 7.39
N PHE A 297 -30.79 5.20 7.59
CA PHE A 297 -30.43 6.09 6.47
C PHE A 297 -29.44 5.46 5.46
N GLU A 298 -28.37 4.83 5.96
CA GLU A 298 -27.39 4.14 5.09
C GLU A 298 -28.02 2.95 4.36
N GLU A 299 -28.97 2.27 5.00
CA GLU A 299 -29.73 1.18 4.40
C GLU A 299 -30.63 1.69 3.26
N VAL A 300 -31.32 2.81 3.44
CA VAL A 300 -32.13 3.43 2.39
C VAL A 300 -31.25 3.85 1.20
N LEU A 301 -30.13 4.52 1.45
CA LEU A 301 -29.19 4.91 0.38
C LEU A 301 -28.63 3.69 -0.37
N LYS A 302 -28.21 2.64 0.35
CA LYS A 302 -27.76 1.37 -0.23
C LYS A 302 -28.84 0.70 -1.07
N ARG A 303 -30.10 0.66 -0.60
CA ARG A 303 -31.25 0.11 -1.33
C ARG A 303 -31.58 0.91 -2.60
N LEU A 304 -31.29 2.22 -2.61
CA LEU A 304 -31.47 3.12 -3.76
C LEU A 304 -30.26 3.17 -4.72
N ARG A 305 -29.13 2.52 -4.40
CA ARG A 305 -27.83 2.64 -5.10
C ARG A 305 -27.27 4.07 -5.13
N LEU A 306 -27.57 4.86 -4.09
CA LEU A 306 -27.10 6.23 -3.92
C LEU A 306 -25.99 6.31 -2.86
N GLN A 307 -25.11 7.29 -3.02
CA GLN A 307 -24.07 7.66 -2.06
C GLN A 307 -24.29 9.10 -1.57
N LYS A 308 -23.94 9.39 -0.31
CA LYS A 308 -23.97 10.72 0.29
C LYS A 308 -22.56 11.28 0.50
N ARG A 309 -22.41 12.61 0.46
CA ARG A 309 -21.21 13.36 0.88
C ARG A 309 -21.63 14.67 1.55
N GLY A 310 -20.69 15.33 2.24
CA GLY A 310 -20.84 16.76 2.55
C GLY A 310 -20.77 17.61 1.28
N THR A 311 -21.18 18.88 1.40
CA THR A 311 -21.41 19.78 0.26
C THR A 311 -20.13 20.32 -0.38
N GLY A 312 -18.94 20.00 0.14
CA GLY A 312 -17.65 20.49 -0.37
C GLY A 312 -16.74 19.42 -0.98
N GLY A 313 -17.09 18.12 -0.92
CA GLY A 313 -16.23 17.06 -1.44
C GLY A 313 -16.31 15.73 -0.69
N VAL A 314 -15.43 14.80 -1.07
CA VAL A 314 -15.36 13.39 -0.58
C VAL A 314 -15.40 13.32 0.94
N ASP A 315 -14.51 14.08 1.60
CA ASP A 315 -14.22 13.98 3.03
C ASP A 315 -14.84 15.14 3.85
N THR A 316 -15.72 15.94 3.23
CA THR A 316 -16.34 17.08 3.92
C THR A 316 -17.52 16.63 4.78
N ALA A 317 -17.62 17.23 5.97
CA ALA A 317 -18.77 17.01 6.86
C ALA A 317 -20.05 17.65 6.29
N ALA A 318 -21.20 17.05 6.56
CA ALA A 318 -22.50 17.62 6.21
C ALA A 318 -22.89 18.74 7.18
N VAL A 319 -23.02 19.96 6.66
CA VAL A 319 -23.42 21.15 7.46
C VAL A 319 -24.95 21.29 7.43
N GLY A 320 -25.56 21.53 8.59
CA GLY A 320 -27.01 21.80 8.71
C GLY A 320 -27.92 20.66 8.24
N GLY A 321 -27.41 19.44 8.09
CA GLY A 321 -28.16 18.31 7.52
C GLY A 321 -28.32 18.36 5.99
N VAL A 322 -27.50 19.14 5.27
CA VAL A 322 -27.45 19.14 3.80
C VAL A 322 -26.44 18.10 3.31
N PHE A 323 -26.85 17.28 2.35
CA PHE A 323 -26.01 16.23 1.74
C PHE A 323 -25.99 16.34 0.22
N ASP A 324 -24.82 16.06 -0.38
CA ASP A 324 -24.66 15.75 -1.80
C ASP A 324 -25.04 14.28 -2.01
N ILE A 325 -26.27 14.05 -2.48
CA ILE A 325 -26.83 12.72 -2.79
C ILE A 325 -26.66 12.46 -4.28
N SER A 326 -25.98 11.36 -4.63
CA SER A 326 -25.56 11.07 -6.01
C SER A 326 -25.54 9.56 -6.32
N ASN A 327 -25.50 9.18 -7.59
CA ASN A 327 -25.37 7.77 -7.99
C ASN A 327 -24.05 7.15 -7.51
N ALA A 328 -24.08 5.89 -7.08
CA ALA A 328 -22.87 5.13 -6.72
C ALA A 328 -22.14 4.55 -7.95
N ASP A 329 -22.90 4.05 -8.93
CA ASP A 329 -22.41 3.31 -10.10
C ASP A 329 -21.89 4.20 -11.24
N ARG A 330 -21.18 3.61 -12.21
CA ARG A 330 -20.70 4.27 -13.45
C ARG A 330 -20.78 3.37 -14.68
N LEU A 331 -20.37 2.12 -14.50
CA LEU A 331 -20.32 1.07 -15.51
C LEU A 331 -21.61 0.20 -15.44
N GLY A 332 -21.90 -0.61 -16.46
CA GLY A 332 -23.12 -1.44 -16.56
C GLY A 332 -24.49 -0.74 -16.71
N PHE A 333 -24.63 0.53 -16.32
CA PHE A 333 -25.86 1.34 -16.44
C PHE A 333 -25.66 2.52 -17.40
N SER A 334 -26.73 2.99 -18.04
CA SER A 334 -26.69 4.17 -18.91
C SER A 334 -26.87 5.49 -18.16
N GLU A 335 -26.51 6.59 -18.81
CA GLU A 335 -26.59 7.95 -18.24
C GLU A 335 -28.02 8.29 -17.78
N VAL A 336 -29.02 8.04 -18.63
CA VAL A 336 -30.46 8.15 -18.27
C VAL A 336 -30.80 7.31 -17.04
N ALA A 337 -30.36 6.05 -16.99
CA ALA A 337 -30.70 5.14 -15.89
C ALA A 337 -30.10 5.60 -14.55
N LEU A 338 -28.86 6.07 -14.55
CA LEU A 338 -28.19 6.60 -13.36
C LEU A 338 -28.85 7.88 -12.85
N VAL A 339 -29.26 8.79 -13.75
CA VAL A 339 -29.96 10.03 -13.36
C VAL A 339 -31.40 9.75 -12.90
N GLN A 340 -32.11 8.77 -13.50
CA GLN A 340 -33.43 8.35 -13.02
C GLN A 340 -33.36 7.81 -11.57
N MET A 341 -32.35 7.01 -11.22
CA MET A 341 -32.16 6.53 -9.83
C MET A 341 -31.98 7.69 -8.84
N VAL A 342 -31.28 8.75 -9.25
CA VAL A 342 -31.13 9.97 -8.42
C VAL A 342 -32.47 10.70 -8.29
N VAL A 343 -33.21 10.93 -9.38
CA VAL A 343 -34.53 11.58 -9.35
C VAL A 343 -35.52 10.83 -8.47
N ASP A 344 -35.68 9.52 -8.68
CA ASP A 344 -36.66 8.70 -7.96
C ASP A 344 -36.28 8.55 -6.48
N GLY A 345 -34.99 8.33 -6.20
CA GLY A 345 -34.48 8.21 -4.83
C GLY A 345 -34.58 9.50 -4.04
N VAL A 346 -34.27 10.66 -4.64
CA VAL A 346 -34.39 11.97 -3.96
C VAL A 346 -35.84 12.28 -3.60
N LYS A 347 -36.81 11.99 -4.48
CA LYS A 347 -38.25 12.15 -4.15
C LYS A 347 -38.64 11.36 -2.90
N LEU A 348 -38.18 10.12 -2.81
CA LEU A 348 -38.47 9.27 -1.67
C LEU A 348 -37.76 9.72 -0.38
N LEU A 349 -36.50 10.16 -0.45
CA LEU A 349 -35.77 10.71 0.69
C LEU A 349 -36.48 11.98 1.24
N VAL A 350 -37.01 12.83 0.37
CA VAL A 350 -37.78 14.02 0.77
C VAL A 350 -39.14 13.66 1.36
N GLU A 351 -39.85 12.65 0.85
CA GLU A 351 -41.10 12.16 1.46
C GLU A 351 -40.85 11.51 2.84
N MET A 352 -39.74 10.79 3.03
CA MET A 352 -39.32 10.31 4.34
C MET A 352 -39.02 11.45 5.32
N GLU A 353 -38.28 12.47 4.89
CA GLU A 353 -38.00 13.66 5.71
C GLU A 353 -39.29 14.34 6.16
N LYS A 354 -40.23 14.61 5.22
CA LYS A 354 -41.56 15.18 5.47
C LYS A 354 -42.44 14.36 6.42
N ARG A 355 -42.16 13.08 6.62
CA ARG A 355 -42.85 12.24 7.61
C ARG A 355 -42.16 12.30 8.97
N LEU A 356 -40.83 12.25 9.02
CA LEU A 356 -40.07 12.39 10.25
C LEU A 356 -40.29 13.77 10.90
N GLU A 357 -40.40 14.84 10.11
CA GLU A 357 -40.79 16.19 10.57
C GLU A 357 -42.16 16.22 11.27
N LYS A 358 -43.07 15.30 10.91
CA LYS A 358 -44.40 15.14 11.53
C LYS A 358 -44.42 14.10 12.66
N GLY A 359 -43.26 13.58 13.06
CA GLY A 359 -43.15 12.48 14.03
C GLY A 359 -43.71 11.13 13.54
N GLN A 360 -43.89 10.97 12.22
CA GLN A 360 -44.46 9.76 11.63
C GLN A 360 -43.37 8.74 11.27
N ALA A 361 -43.70 7.45 11.38
CA ALA A 361 -42.82 6.36 10.94
C ALA A 361 -42.63 6.36 9.42
N ILE A 362 -41.48 5.83 8.99
CA ILE A 362 -41.08 5.71 7.58
C ILE A 362 -40.89 4.26 7.12
N ASP A 363 -41.15 3.27 7.97
CA ASP A 363 -40.87 1.86 7.70
C ASP A 363 -41.63 1.27 6.50
N ASP A 364 -42.77 1.86 6.12
CA ASP A 364 -43.52 1.58 4.89
C ASP A 364 -42.94 2.27 3.64
N LEU A 365 -42.28 3.42 3.82
CA LEU A 365 -41.58 4.15 2.75
C LEU A 365 -40.21 3.55 2.42
N ILE A 366 -39.54 2.92 3.38
CA ILE A 366 -38.22 2.30 3.16
C ILE A 366 -38.36 1.32 2.00
N PRO A 367 -37.62 1.51 0.87
CA PRO A 367 -37.82 0.73 -0.34
C PRO A 367 -37.90 -0.74 0.01
N ALA A 368 -39.07 -1.35 -0.22
CA ALA A 368 -39.28 -2.74 0.11
C ALA A 368 -38.12 -3.54 -0.48
N GLN A 369 -37.40 -4.26 0.38
CA GLN A 369 -36.20 -4.97 -0.04
C GLN A 369 -36.60 -5.84 -1.23
N LYS A 370 -35.93 -5.66 -2.37
CA LYS A 370 -36.10 -6.53 -3.53
C LYS A 370 -35.45 -7.89 -3.25
N ASN A 371 -35.93 -8.55 -2.20
CA ASN A 371 -36.19 -9.97 -2.26
C ASN A 371 -36.89 -10.20 -3.59
N GLN A 372 -36.26 -10.93 -4.50
CA GLN A 372 -36.94 -11.45 -5.67
C GLN A 372 -38.04 -12.36 -5.15
N LYS A 373 -39.27 -11.83 -5.05
CA LYS A 373 -40.42 -12.65 -4.67
C LYS A 373 -40.52 -13.76 -5.70
N MET A 374 -40.34 -15.01 -5.26
CA MET A 374 -40.79 -16.18 -6.00
C MET A 374 -42.31 -16.09 -6.17
N ARG A 375 -42.74 -15.38 -7.22
CA ARG A 375 -44.06 -15.49 -7.81
C ARG A 375 -43.99 -16.64 -8.81
N SER A 376 -44.56 -17.78 -8.46
CA SER A 376 -44.91 -18.84 -9.41
C SER A 376 -46.11 -18.46 -10.30
N LEU A 377 -46.20 -17.20 -10.73
CA LEU A 377 -47.18 -16.73 -11.71
C LEU A 377 -46.63 -17.05 -13.10
N ALA A 378 -46.69 -18.34 -13.46
CA ALA A 378 -45.95 -18.93 -14.58
C ALA A 378 -44.49 -18.46 -14.63
N ALA A 379 -43.76 -18.66 -13.53
CA ALA A 379 -42.37 -18.27 -13.46
C ALA A 379 -41.61 -18.88 -14.66
N LYS A 380 -40.96 -18.02 -15.45
CA LYS A 380 -39.56 -18.32 -15.75
C LYS A 380 -38.91 -18.51 -14.39
N LYS A 381 -38.79 -19.76 -13.96
CA LYS A 381 -37.83 -20.12 -12.91
C LYS A 381 -36.56 -19.40 -13.34
N LEU A 382 -36.04 -18.50 -12.51
CA LEU A 382 -34.66 -18.07 -12.67
C LEU A 382 -33.89 -19.39 -12.76
N THR A 383 -33.26 -19.62 -13.91
CA THR A 383 -32.71 -20.94 -14.18
C THR A 383 -31.52 -21.12 -13.24
N ALA A 384 -30.98 -22.32 -13.11
CA ALA A 384 -29.91 -22.50 -12.13
C ALA A 384 -28.67 -21.67 -12.49
N GLU A 385 -28.55 -21.29 -13.77
CA GLU A 385 -27.66 -20.31 -14.37
C GLU A 385 -27.86 -18.89 -13.84
N ASP A 386 -29.11 -18.45 -13.62
CA ASP A 386 -29.46 -17.09 -13.18
C ASP A 386 -29.19 -16.87 -11.66
N GLU A 387 -29.26 -17.94 -10.87
CA GLU A 387 -28.99 -17.94 -9.42
C GLU A 387 -27.57 -18.43 -9.07
N TYR A 388 -26.82 -18.96 -10.04
CA TYR A 388 -25.46 -19.44 -9.80
C TYR A 388 -24.55 -18.30 -9.35
N PRO A 389 -23.86 -18.40 -8.20
CA PRO A 389 -22.92 -17.36 -7.78
C PRO A 389 -21.76 -17.28 -8.77
N ASP A 390 -21.26 -16.07 -9.04
CA ASP A 390 -20.00 -15.95 -9.76
C ASP A 390 -18.85 -16.28 -8.81
N LEU A 391 -18.09 -17.31 -9.18
CA LEU A 391 -16.95 -17.85 -8.45
C LEU A 391 -15.64 -17.68 -9.23
N SER A 392 -15.66 -17.00 -10.38
CA SER A 392 -14.50 -16.85 -11.29
C SER A 392 -13.32 -16.10 -10.66
N LYS A 393 -13.56 -15.30 -9.61
CA LYS A 393 -12.56 -14.60 -8.81
C LYS A 393 -12.16 -15.28 -7.51
N HIS A 394 -12.79 -16.40 -7.19
CA HIS A 394 -12.82 -16.90 -5.82
C HIS A 394 -11.71 -17.95 -5.62
N ASN A 395 -10.61 -17.54 -5.01
CA ASN A 395 -9.51 -18.43 -4.61
C ASN A 395 -9.85 -19.23 -3.34
N ASN A 396 -10.88 -20.08 -3.43
CA ASN A 396 -11.27 -20.98 -2.36
C ASN A 396 -11.75 -22.34 -2.89
N HIS A 397 -11.69 -23.38 -2.06
CA HIS A 397 -11.99 -24.76 -2.47
C HIS A 397 -13.45 -24.93 -2.92
N MET A 398 -14.41 -24.28 -2.27
CA MET A 398 -15.81 -24.22 -2.68
C MET A 398 -15.98 -23.69 -4.10
N ALA A 399 -15.35 -22.56 -4.41
CA ALA A 399 -15.42 -21.93 -5.73
C ALA A 399 -14.86 -22.79 -6.88
N LYS A 400 -13.83 -23.58 -6.60
CA LYS A 400 -13.23 -24.52 -7.55
C LYS A 400 -14.04 -25.82 -7.70
N ALA A 401 -14.73 -26.23 -6.65
CA ALA A 401 -15.51 -27.47 -6.59
C ALA A 401 -16.94 -27.31 -7.12
N LEU A 402 -17.59 -26.19 -6.76
CA LEU A 402 -18.95 -25.90 -7.16
C LEU A 402 -19.01 -25.72 -8.68
N THR A 403 -19.99 -26.39 -9.29
CA THR A 403 -20.31 -26.25 -10.70
C THR A 403 -21.78 -25.87 -10.84
N LEU A 404 -22.10 -25.23 -11.96
CA LEU A 404 -23.47 -24.90 -12.35
C LEU A 404 -24.38 -26.14 -12.30
N GLU A 405 -23.94 -27.30 -12.80
CA GLU A 405 -24.72 -28.54 -12.77
C GLU A 405 -25.00 -29.06 -11.34
N MET A 406 -24.00 -29.00 -10.45
CA MET A 406 -24.22 -29.27 -9.02
C MET A 406 -25.21 -28.28 -8.41
N TYR A 407 -25.10 -26.99 -8.73
CA TYR A 407 -26.01 -25.98 -8.20
C TYR A 407 -27.46 -26.21 -8.66
N LYS A 408 -27.74 -26.63 -9.91
CA LYS A 408 -29.12 -26.97 -10.33
C LYS A 408 -29.71 -28.10 -9.48
N LYS A 409 -28.88 -29.08 -9.13
CA LYS A 409 -29.24 -30.24 -8.30
C LYS A 409 -29.46 -29.86 -6.83
N LEU A 410 -28.71 -28.87 -6.31
CA LEU A 410 -28.69 -28.53 -4.88
C LEU A 410 -29.55 -27.30 -4.49
N ARG A 411 -29.78 -26.33 -5.38
CA ARG A 411 -30.49 -25.05 -5.07
C ARG A 411 -31.96 -25.18 -4.63
N GLN A 412 -32.55 -26.37 -4.72
CA GLN A 412 -33.91 -26.65 -4.24
C GLN A 412 -33.91 -27.57 -3.01
N ARG A 413 -32.73 -27.81 -2.40
CA ARG A 413 -32.57 -28.64 -1.20
C ARG A 413 -32.23 -27.76 -0.01
N SER A 414 -32.80 -28.12 1.14
CA SER A 414 -32.36 -27.67 2.45
C SER A 414 -32.09 -28.87 3.34
N THR A 415 -31.40 -28.64 4.45
CA THR A 415 -31.35 -29.60 5.57
C THR A 415 -32.71 -29.66 6.28
N PRO A 416 -32.95 -30.65 7.17
CA PRO A 416 -34.20 -30.73 7.93
C PRO A 416 -34.48 -29.48 8.80
N ASN A 417 -33.43 -28.80 9.26
CA ASN A 417 -33.53 -27.57 10.04
C ASN A 417 -33.76 -26.31 9.16
N GLY A 418 -33.58 -26.42 7.83
CA GLY A 418 -33.82 -25.34 6.87
C GLY A 418 -32.56 -24.65 6.34
N PHE A 419 -31.35 -25.18 6.56
CA PHE A 419 -30.11 -24.60 6.03
C PHE A 419 -29.98 -24.90 4.52
N THR A 420 -29.72 -23.87 3.69
CA THR A 420 -29.69 -23.99 2.21
C THR A 420 -28.27 -23.99 1.63
N ILE A 421 -28.12 -24.43 0.37
CA ILE A 421 -26.82 -24.41 -0.33
C ILE A 421 -26.21 -23.00 -0.38
N ASP A 422 -27.03 -21.95 -0.52
CA ASP A 422 -26.54 -20.57 -0.55
C ASP A 422 -25.93 -20.17 0.79
N GLN A 423 -26.53 -20.60 1.91
CA GLN A 423 -25.99 -20.37 3.25
C GLN A 423 -24.73 -21.19 3.54
N VAL A 424 -24.61 -22.39 2.97
CA VAL A 424 -23.38 -23.20 3.01
C VAL A 424 -22.22 -22.42 2.37
N ILE A 425 -22.46 -21.78 1.22
CA ILE A 425 -21.42 -21.13 0.41
C ILE A 425 -21.26 -19.62 0.67
N GLN A 426 -22.18 -18.96 1.37
CA GLN A 426 -22.22 -17.50 1.55
C GLN A 426 -20.88 -16.93 2.04
N THR A 427 -20.23 -17.61 2.99
CA THR A 427 -18.91 -17.19 3.50
C THR A 427 -17.85 -17.11 2.41
N GLY A 428 -17.84 -18.02 1.43
CA GLY A 428 -16.94 -17.96 0.28
C GLY A 428 -17.42 -17.03 -0.83
N VAL A 429 -18.74 -16.92 -1.05
CA VAL A 429 -19.31 -15.99 -2.03
C VAL A 429 -19.01 -14.54 -1.66
N ASP A 430 -19.22 -14.17 -0.39
CA ASP A 430 -18.92 -12.84 0.16
C ASP A 430 -17.41 -12.58 0.31
N ASN A 431 -16.62 -13.64 0.53
CA ASN A 431 -15.17 -13.57 0.70
C ASN A 431 -14.47 -14.40 -0.38
N PRO A 432 -14.15 -13.83 -1.56
CA PRO A 432 -13.52 -14.56 -2.67
C PRO A 432 -12.21 -15.27 -2.26
N GLY A 433 -11.55 -14.82 -1.19
CA GLY A 433 -10.38 -15.48 -0.61
C GLY A 433 -9.14 -14.62 -0.75
N HIS A 434 -7.99 -15.16 -0.35
CA HIS A 434 -6.72 -14.46 -0.37
C HIS A 434 -5.85 -15.00 -1.52
N PRO A 435 -5.25 -14.17 -2.39
CA PRO A 435 -4.52 -14.64 -3.58
C PRO A 435 -3.40 -15.66 -3.29
N PHE A 436 -2.82 -15.62 -2.09
CA PHE A 436 -1.74 -16.51 -1.65
C PHE A 436 -2.16 -17.58 -0.63
N ILE A 437 -3.42 -17.59 -0.19
CA ILE A 437 -3.94 -18.58 0.78
C ILE A 437 -5.32 -19.03 0.32
N MET A 438 -5.39 -20.23 -0.25
CA MET A 438 -6.64 -20.86 -0.66
C MET A 438 -7.49 -21.17 0.58
N THR A 439 -8.64 -20.51 0.72
CA THR A 439 -9.56 -20.72 1.84
C THR A 439 -10.58 -21.82 1.49
N VAL A 440 -11.45 -22.20 2.43
CA VAL A 440 -12.46 -23.25 2.15
C VAL A 440 -13.64 -22.71 1.35
N GLY A 441 -14.19 -21.55 1.74
CA GLY A 441 -15.31 -20.91 1.07
C GLY A 441 -16.70 -21.48 1.39
N CYS A 442 -16.81 -22.45 2.30
CA CYS A 442 -18.11 -22.91 2.80
C CYS A 442 -18.07 -23.32 4.28
N VAL A 443 -19.24 -23.37 4.90
CA VAL A 443 -19.48 -23.79 6.29
C VAL A 443 -20.71 -24.69 6.40
N ALA A 444 -20.78 -25.48 7.47
CA ALA A 444 -21.95 -26.27 7.82
C ALA A 444 -22.87 -25.54 8.81
N GLY A 445 -24.19 -25.68 8.64
CA GLY A 445 -25.21 -25.10 9.52
C GLY A 445 -25.78 -26.10 10.54
N ASP A 446 -25.68 -27.39 10.24
CA ASP A 446 -26.01 -28.54 11.08
C ASP A 446 -25.18 -29.76 10.62
N GLU A 447 -25.42 -30.95 11.18
CA GLU A 447 -24.67 -32.16 10.81
C GLU A 447 -25.11 -32.69 9.43
N GLU A 448 -26.43 -32.67 9.19
CA GLU A 448 -27.07 -33.12 7.95
C GLU A 448 -26.63 -32.33 6.72
N THR A 449 -26.11 -31.11 6.90
CA THR A 449 -25.51 -30.29 5.84
C THR A 449 -24.52 -31.09 4.99
N TYR A 450 -23.69 -31.94 5.62
CA TYR A 450 -22.70 -32.75 4.90
C TYR A 450 -23.34 -33.82 4.01
N ASP A 451 -24.37 -34.54 4.47
CA ASP A 451 -25.07 -35.53 3.64
C ASP A 451 -25.99 -34.90 2.58
N VAL A 452 -26.60 -33.75 2.91
CA VAL A 452 -27.54 -33.05 2.01
C VAL A 452 -26.80 -32.39 0.86
N PHE A 453 -25.63 -31.80 1.09
CA PHE A 453 -24.87 -31.07 0.07
C PHE A 453 -23.54 -31.73 -0.33
N LYS A 454 -23.39 -33.04 -0.07
CA LYS A 454 -22.17 -33.80 -0.43
C LYS A 454 -21.74 -33.68 -1.89
N ASP A 455 -22.67 -33.54 -2.84
CA ASP A 455 -22.34 -33.31 -4.25
C ASP A 455 -21.40 -32.09 -4.48
N LEU A 456 -21.41 -31.11 -3.56
CA LEU A 456 -20.42 -30.03 -3.47
C LEU A 456 -19.33 -30.34 -2.43
N LEU A 457 -19.75 -30.71 -1.21
CA LEU A 457 -18.84 -30.75 -0.06
C LEU A 457 -17.79 -31.86 -0.20
N ASP A 458 -18.10 -32.97 -0.86
CA ASP A 458 -17.16 -34.07 -1.14
C ASP A 458 -15.98 -33.59 -2.01
N PRO A 459 -16.17 -32.99 -3.21
CA PRO A 459 -15.08 -32.36 -3.97
C PRO A 459 -14.31 -31.26 -3.20
N VAL A 460 -14.98 -30.46 -2.36
CA VAL A 460 -14.29 -29.46 -1.50
C VAL A 460 -13.36 -30.14 -0.50
N ILE A 461 -13.82 -31.23 0.11
CA ILE A 461 -13.08 -32.02 1.08
C ILE A 461 -11.91 -32.74 0.39
N GLU A 462 -12.13 -33.33 -0.78
CA GLU A 462 -11.09 -33.98 -1.58
C GLU A 462 -9.97 -32.97 -1.94
N ASP A 463 -10.32 -31.79 -2.47
CA ASP A 463 -9.31 -30.79 -2.85
C ASP A 463 -8.62 -30.15 -1.63
N ARG A 464 -9.35 -29.88 -0.55
CA ARG A 464 -8.76 -29.30 0.68
C ARG A 464 -7.85 -30.29 1.41
N HIS A 465 -8.20 -31.57 1.46
CA HIS A 465 -7.45 -32.59 2.22
C HIS A 465 -6.55 -33.47 1.33
N GLY A 466 -6.29 -33.03 0.09
CA GLY A 466 -5.22 -33.56 -0.75
C GLY A 466 -5.50 -34.91 -1.41
N GLY A 467 -6.74 -35.14 -1.83
CA GLY A 467 -7.19 -36.36 -2.51
C GLY A 467 -7.99 -37.34 -1.63
N TYR A 468 -8.60 -36.87 -0.53
CA TYR A 468 -9.43 -37.70 0.35
C TYR A 468 -10.85 -37.87 -0.19
N LYS A 469 -11.27 -39.11 -0.47
CA LYS A 469 -12.45 -39.41 -1.31
C LYS A 469 -13.68 -39.82 -0.51
N PRO A 470 -14.90 -39.69 -1.06
CA PRO A 470 -16.15 -40.14 -0.42
C PRO A 470 -16.22 -41.63 -0.04
N THR A 471 -15.35 -42.45 -0.63
CA THR A 471 -15.21 -43.88 -0.33
C THR A 471 -14.27 -44.16 0.84
N ASP A 472 -13.43 -43.19 1.21
CA ASP A 472 -12.39 -43.36 2.20
C ASP A 472 -12.98 -43.31 3.61
N LYS A 473 -12.33 -43.97 4.56
CA LYS A 473 -12.81 -44.06 5.95
C LYS A 473 -11.82 -43.39 6.88
N HIS A 474 -12.32 -42.54 7.77
CA HIS A 474 -11.47 -41.82 8.69
C HIS A 474 -11.08 -42.73 9.86
N LYS A 475 -9.80 -42.70 10.22
CA LYS A 475 -9.29 -43.34 11.43
C LYS A 475 -9.44 -42.34 12.57
N THR A 476 -10.15 -42.70 13.63
CA THR A 476 -10.08 -41.98 14.90
C THR A 476 -9.26 -42.83 15.87
N ASP A 477 -8.25 -42.25 16.51
CA ASP A 477 -7.44 -42.93 17.52
C ASP A 477 -7.03 -41.95 18.62
N LEU A 478 -7.86 -41.89 19.67
CA LEU A 478 -7.61 -41.11 20.87
C LEU A 478 -6.93 -41.95 21.97
N ASN A 479 -6.24 -43.06 21.63
CA ASN A 479 -5.44 -43.80 22.61
C ASN A 479 -4.00 -43.25 22.67
N PRO A 480 -3.62 -42.48 23.71
CA PRO A 480 -2.27 -41.90 23.80
C PRO A 480 -1.18 -42.96 23.98
N SER A 481 -1.50 -44.19 24.40
CA SER A 481 -0.54 -45.29 24.49
C SER A 481 -0.03 -45.79 23.12
N ASN A 482 -0.71 -45.44 22.03
CA ASN A 482 -0.27 -45.78 20.67
C ASN A 482 0.82 -44.82 20.15
N LEU A 483 1.04 -43.66 20.79
CA LEU A 483 2.07 -42.68 20.43
C LEU A 483 3.46 -43.14 20.91
N LYS A 484 4.45 -43.13 20.00
CA LYS A 484 5.82 -43.62 20.26
C LYS A 484 6.79 -42.46 20.44
N GLY A 485 7.39 -42.38 21.63
CA GLY A 485 8.16 -41.21 22.05
C GLY A 485 7.25 -39.99 22.26
N GLY A 486 7.81 -38.80 22.06
CA GLY A 486 7.12 -37.53 22.32
C GLY A 486 7.21 -37.10 23.79
N ASP A 487 7.71 -37.97 24.66
CA ASP A 487 8.33 -37.68 25.95
C ASP A 487 9.85 -37.42 25.83
N ASP A 488 10.42 -37.66 24.64
CA ASP A 488 11.86 -37.62 24.34
C ASP A 488 12.29 -36.50 23.37
N LEU A 489 11.46 -35.47 23.19
CA LEU A 489 11.84 -34.29 22.38
C LEU A 489 12.84 -33.40 23.12
N ASP A 490 13.92 -33.01 22.44
CA ASP A 490 15.07 -32.34 23.06
C ASP A 490 14.68 -30.98 23.71
N PRO A 491 14.79 -30.83 25.05
CA PRO A 491 14.33 -29.65 25.77
C PRO A 491 15.19 -28.39 25.51
N ASN A 492 16.38 -28.52 24.92
CA ASN A 492 17.21 -27.38 24.53
C ASN A 492 16.64 -26.66 23.29
N TYR A 493 15.80 -27.35 22.51
CA TYR A 493 15.20 -26.85 21.28
C TYR A 493 13.68 -26.70 21.40
N VAL A 494 13.00 -27.61 22.11
CA VAL A 494 11.52 -27.67 22.17
C VAL A 494 10.98 -27.02 23.45
N LEU A 495 10.45 -25.81 23.32
CA LEU A 495 10.12 -24.90 24.42
C LEU A 495 8.71 -25.07 25.00
N SER A 496 7.75 -25.53 24.19
CA SER A 496 6.37 -25.81 24.61
C SER A 496 5.65 -26.69 23.61
N SER A 497 4.75 -27.55 24.12
CA SER A 497 3.97 -28.50 23.34
C SER A 497 2.48 -28.20 23.47
N ARG A 498 1.73 -28.26 22.36
CA ARG A 498 0.29 -27.94 22.33
C ARG A 498 -0.48 -28.79 21.32
N VAL A 499 -1.64 -29.28 21.73
CA VAL A 499 -2.62 -29.97 20.89
C VAL A 499 -3.97 -29.27 21.04
N ARG A 500 -4.67 -29.00 19.93
CA ARG A 500 -6.07 -28.53 19.96
C ARG A 500 -6.94 -29.20 18.91
N THR A 501 -8.24 -29.22 19.15
CA THR A 501 -9.26 -29.55 18.14
C THR A 501 -10.58 -28.80 18.39
N GLY A 502 -11.50 -28.85 17.43
CA GLY A 502 -12.92 -28.54 17.65
C GLY A 502 -13.73 -29.79 17.97
N ARG A 503 -14.88 -29.63 18.63
CA ARG A 503 -15.94 -30.64 18.71
C ARG A 503 -17.32 -29.96 18.63
N SER A 504 -18.25 -30.55 17.89
CA SER A 504 -19.66 -30.13 17.81
C SER A 504 -20.59 -31.21 18.37
N ILE A 505 -21.75 -30.80 18.88
CA ILE A 505 -22.67 -31.64 19.66
C ILE A 505 -23.89 -32.00 18.80
N ARG A 506 -24.16 -33.31 18.62
CA ARG A 506 -25.29 -33.84 17.84
C ARG A 506 -26.62 -33.32 18.42
N GLY A 507 -27.55 -32.94 17.54
CA GLY A 507 -28.89 -32.45 17.92
C GLY A 507 -29.02 -30.94 18.12
N PHE A 508 -27.96 -30.16 17.87
CA PHE A 508 -27.98 -28.70 17.83
C PHE A 508 -27.42 -28.19 16.50
N CYS A 509 -28.01 -27.15 15.91
CA CYS A 509 -27.41 -26.48 14.76
C CYS A 509 -26.05 -25.84 15.12
N LEU A 510 -25.16 -25.77 14.14
CA LEU A 510 -23.81 -25.21 14.26
C LEU A 510 -23.82 -23.66 14.36
N PRO A 511 -22.74 -23.01 14.82
CA PRO A 511 -22.72 -21.55 15.07
C PRO A 511 -23.21 -20.63 13.94
N PRO A 512 -23.00 -20.95 12.64
CA PRO A 512 -23.57 -20.23 11.50
C PRO A 512 -25.08 -20.06 11.55
N TYR A 513 -25.81 -21.11 11.95
CA TYR A 513 -27.27 -21.17 11.83
C TYR A 513 -27.99 -21.13 13.18
N CYS A 514 -27.38 -21.68 14.24
CA CYS A 514 -28.01 -21.87 15.56
C CYS A 514 -28.79 -20.67 16.09
N SER A 515 -29.94 -20.94 16.69
CA SER A 515 -30.75 -19.96 17.39
C SER A 515 -30.10 -19.53 18.72
N ARG A 516 -30.59 -18.41 19.27
CA ARG A 516 -30.24 -17.96 20.64
C ARG A 516 -30.58 -19.01 21.70
N GLY A 517 -31.60 -19.84 21.47
CA GLY A 517 -32.01 -20.92 22.37
C GLY A 517 -30.99 -22.06 22.37
N GLU A 518 -30.68 -22.61 21.19
CA GLU A 518 -29.69 -23.67 21.03
C GLU A 518 -28.31 -23.25 21.52
N ARG A 519 -27.85 -22.03 21.20
CA ARG A 519 -26.54 -21.53 21.63
C ARG A 519 -26.39 -21.53 23.15
N ARG A 520 -27.44 -21.11 23.88
CA ARG A 520 -27.51 -21.15 25.35
C ARG A 520 -27.67 -22.57 25.89
N ALA A 521 -28.31 -23.48 25.15
CA ALA A 521 -28.39 -24.89 25.52
C ALA A 521 -27.02 -25.58 25.38
N VAL A 522 -26.28 -25.30 24.31
CA VAL A 522 -24.88 -25.73 24.11
C VAL A 522 -23.98 -25.15 25.20
N GLU A 523 -24.11 -23.86 25.51
CA GLU A 523 -23.40 -23.22 26.64
C GLU A 523 -23.66 -23.97 27.96
N LYS A 524 -24.94 -24.11 28.34
CA LYS A 524 -25.35 -24.79 29.58
C LYS A 524 -24.84 -26.24 29.65
N LEU A 525 -25.05 -27.03 28.59
CA LEU A 525 -24.60 -28.43 28.53
C LEU A 525 -23.08 -28.54 28.66
N SER A 526 -22.35 -27.64 28.00
CA SER A 526 -20.89 -27.57 28.07
C SER A 526 -20.43 -27.23 29.49
N VAL A 527 -21.04 -26.23 30.13
CA VAL A 527 -20.71 -25.85 31.51
C VAL A 527 -21.03 -26.99 32.49
N GLU A 528 -22.19 -27.65 32.38
CA GLU A 528 -22.52 -28.81 33.22
C GLU A 528 -21.50 -29.94 33.12
N ALA A 529 -20.99 -30.25 31.92
CA ALA A 529 -19.96 -31.26 31.74
C ALA A 529 -18.58 -30.80 32.23
N LEU A 530 -18.15 -29.57 31.88
CA LEU A 530 -16.83 -29.04 32.23
C LEU A 530 -16.68 -28.80 33.74
N SER A 531 -17.78 -28.44 34.44
CA SER A 531 -17.81 -28.37 35.91
C SER A 531 -17.85 -29.74 36.62
N ALA A 532 -18.10 -30.83 35.90
CA ALA A 532 -18.05 -32.19 36.42
C ALA A 532 -16.69 -32.89 36.20
N LEU A 533 -15.72 -32.22 35.58
CA LEU A 533 -14.35 -32.72 35.43
C LEU A 533 -13.57 -32.62 36.76
N THR A 534 -12.68 -33.59 36.99
CA THR A 534 -11.98 -33.78 38.29
C THR A 534 -10.49 -34.08 38.12
N GLY A 535 -9.73 -34.01 39.22
CA GLY A 535 -8.26 -34.17 39.19
C GLY A 535 -7.59 -33.01 38.46
N ASP A 536 -6.59 -33.31 37.63
CA ASP A 536 -5.91 -32.31 36.77
C ASP A 536 -6.87 -31.62 35.78
N LEU A 537 -8.06 -32.18 35.54
CA LEU A 537 -9.09 -31.59 34.69
C LEU A 537 -10.14 -30.77 35.47
N LYS A 538 -9.97 -30.52 36.78
CA LYS A 538 -10.83 -29.60 37.54
C LYS A 538 -10.56 -28.14 37.14
N GLY A 539 -11.59 -27.30 37.03
CA GLY A 539 -11.45 -25.91 36.56
C GLY A 539 -12.68 -25.01 36.69
N LYS A 540 -12.57 -23.77 36.21
CA LYS A 540 -13.61 -22.72 36.27
C LYS A 540 -14.06 -22.27 34.87
N TYR A 541 -15.35 -21.94 34.73
CA TYR A 541 -15.93 -21.25 33.57
C TYR A 541 -16.05 -19.74 33.78
N TYR A 542 -15.91 -18.99 32.68
CA TYR A 542 -16.00 -17.53 32.58
C TYR A 542 -16.87 -17.18 31.36
N ALA A 543 -18.11 -16.74 31.59
CA ALA A 543 -19.03 -16.33 30.52
C ALA A 543 -18.67 -14.91 30.04
N LEU A 544 -18.43 -14.72 28.73
CA LEU A 544 -17.97 -13.43 28.17
C LEU A 544 -18.96 -12.28 28.47
N LYS A 545 -20.26 -12.59 28.53
CA LYS A 545 -21.34 -11.63 28.80
C LYS A 545 -21.26 -10.96 30.19
N ASN A 546 -20.70 -11.67 31.17
CA ASN A 546 -20.66 -11.25 32.58
C ASN A 546 -19.20 -11.13 33.08
N MET A 547 -18.22 -11.16 32.18
CA MET A 547 -16.80 -11.13 32.52
C MET A 547 -16.41 -9.77 33.10
N THR A 548 -15.72 -9.77 34.24
CA THR A 548 -15.15 -8.54 34.80
C THR A 548 -13.88 -8.12 34.05
N GLU A 549 -13.55 -6.83 34.03
CA GLU A 549 -12.33 -6.31 33.38
C GLU A 549 -11.06 -6.99 33.91
N ALA A 550 -11.02 -7.31 35.21
CA ALA A 550 -9.92 -8.05 35.84
C ALA A 550 -9.81 -9.51 35.35
N GLU A 551 -10.94 -10.21 35.18
CA GLU A 551 -10.95 -11.55 34.59
C GLU A 551 -10.61 -11.52 33.09
N GLN A 552 -11.05 -10.49 32.37
CA GLN A 552 -10.72 -10.28 30.97
C GLN A 552 -9.21 -10.05 30.80
N GLN A 553 -8.60 -9.14 31.58
CA GLN A 553 -7.16 -8.89 31.52
C GLN A 553 -6.36 -10.14 31.90
N GLN A 554 -6.74 -10.86 32.97
CA GLN A 554 -6.08 -12.11 33.35
C GLN A 554 -6.11 -13.15 32.21
N LEU A 555 -7.23 -13.26 31.48
CA LEU A 555 -7.35 -14.16 30.33
C LEU A 555 -6.62 -13.64 29.08
N ILE A 556 -6.34 -12.34 28.95
CA ILE A 556 -5.44 -11.78 27.93
C ILE A 556 -3.98 -12.15 28.26
N ASP A 557 -3.58 -11.97 29.52
CA ASP A 557 -2.23 -12.23 30.03
C ASP A 557 -1.86 -13.74 29.96
N ASP A 558 -2.84 -14.62 30.18
CA ASP A 558 -2.70 -16.07 29.98
C ASP A 558 -2.76 -16.49 28.48
N HIS A 559 -3.10 -15.57 27.58
CA HIS A 559 -3.43 -15.82 26.17
C HIS A 559 -4.59 -16.82 25.96
N PHE A 560 -5.58 -16.77 26.85
CA PHE A 560 -6.76 -17.63 26.89
C PHE A 560 -8.03 -16.97 26.35
N LEU A 561 -8.11 -15.64 26.31
CA LEU A 561 -9.26 -14.90 25.77
C LEU A 561 -9.43 -15.15 24.25
N PHE A 562 -10.69 -15.13 23.79
CA PHE A 562 -11.02 -14.99 22.38
C PHE A 562 -12.00 -13.82 22.19
N ASP A 563 -11.70 -12.96 21.22
CA ASP A 563 -12.45 -11.74 20.96
C ASP A 563 -13.63 -11.96 20.00
N LYS A 564 -14.44 -10.90 19.84
CA LYS A 564 -15.51 -10.86 18.85
C LYS A 564 -14.95 -11.13 17.44
N PRO A 565 -15.55 -12.03 16.64
CA PRO A 565 -15.12 -12.24 15.27
C PRO A 565 -15.26 -10.94 14.45
N VAL A 566 -14.13 -10.34 14.08
CA VAL A 566 -14.01 -9.21 13.15
C VAL A 566 -13.62 -9.64 11.74
N SER A 567 -13.21 -10.91 11.56
CA SER A 567 -12.85 -11.47 10.25
C SER A 567 -14.08 -11.53 9.33
N PRO A 568 -14.04 -10.95 8.12
CA PRO A 568 -15.12 -11.01 7.14
C PRO A 568 -15.63 -12.43 6.82
N LEU A 569 -14.77 -13.45 6.89
CA LEU A 569 -15.14 -14.87 6.75
C LEU A 569 -16.12 -15.34 7.84
N LEU A 570 -15.85 -14.98 9.10
CA LEU A 570 -16.63 -15.35 10.29
C LEU A 570 -17.86 -14.46 10.49
N LEU A 571 -17.86 -13.27 9.87
CA LEU A 571 -19.02 -12.38 9.78
C LEU A 571 -20.03 -12.91 8.75
N ALA A 572 -19.58 -13.21 7.53
CA ALA A 572 -20.41 -13.72 6.43
C ALA A 572 -20.97 -15.12 6.69
N SER A 573 -20.25 -15.96 7.44
CA SER A 573 -20.77 -17.25 7.92
C SER A 573 -21.83 -17.12 9.02
N GLY A 574 -22.12 -15.93 9.55
CA GLY A 574 -23.09 -15.73 10.63
C GLY A 574 -22.64 -16.20 12.02
N MET A 575 -21.37 -16.57 12.21
CA MET A 575 -20.84 -17.02 13.52
C MET A 575 -20.85 -15.89 14.56
N ALA A 576 -20.70 -14.63 14.15
CA ALA A 576 -20.71 -13.46 15.03
C ALA A 576 -22.10 -13.03 15.54
N ARG A 577 -23.19 -13.73 15.15
CA ARG A 577 -24.56 -13.38 15.56
C ARG A 577 -24.72 -13.34 17.08
N ASP A 578 -25.44 -12.33 17.56
CA ASP A 578 -25.80 -12.08 18.97
C ASP A 578 -24.61 -12.00 19.95
N TRP A 579 -23.40 -11.67 19.49
CA TRP A 579 -22.22 -11.57 20.37
C TRP A 579 -22.45 -10.59 21.55
N PRO A 580 -22.05 -10.91 22.80
CA PRO A 580 -21.33 -12.11 23.27
C PRO A 580 -22.25 -13.23 23.83
N ASP A 581 -23.56 -13.20 23.54
CA ASP A 581 -24.54 -14.08 24.19
C ASP A 581 -24.27 -15.57 23.89
N GLY A 582 -24.20 -16.39 24.94
CA GLY A 582 -23.92 -17.82 24.87
C GLY A 582 -22.45 -18.21 24.71
N ARG A 583 -21.48 -17.30 24.91
CA ARG A 583 -20.03 -17.55 24.73
C ARG A 583 -19.27 -17.44 26.05
N GLY A 584 -18.21 -18.25 26.19
CA GLY A 584 -17.31 -18.21 27.33
C GLY A 584 -16.16 -19.19 27.26
N ILE A 585 -15.32 -19.15 28.29
CA ILE A 585 -14.04 -19.84 28.39
C ILE A 585 -14.03 -20.68 29.66
N TRP A 586 -13.61 -21.94 29.55
CA TRP A 586 -13.27 -22.79 30.70
C TRP A 586 -11.78 -23.10 30.69
N HIS A 587 -11.10 -23.10 31.83
CA HIS A 587 -9.77 -23.69 31.94
C HIS A 587 -9.59 -24.43 33.27
N ASN A 588 -8.68 -25.41 33.29
CA ASN A 588 -8.33 -26.14 34.50
C ASN A 588 -7.52 -25.27 35.47
N ASP A 589 -7.51 -25.68 36.75
CA ASP A 589 -6.80 -24.97 37.83
C ASP A 589 -5.29 -24.79 37.52
N ASN A 590 -4.70 -25.76 36.79
CA ASN A 590 -3.29 -25.78 36.40
C ASN A 590 -2.96 -24.96 35.13
N LYS A 591 -3.96 -24.39 34.43
CA LYS A 591 -3.80 -23.67 33.15
C LYS A 591 -3.13 -24.50 32.02
N THR A 592 -3.30 -25.82 32.04
CA THR A 592 -2.76 -26.80 31.07
C THR A 592 -3.81 -27.47 30.18
N PHE A 593 -5.10 -27.22 30.43
CA PHE A 593 -6.25 -27.66 29.64
C PHE A 593 -7.31 -26.54 29.59
N LEU A 594 -7.78 -26.21 28.39
CA LEU A 594 -8.57 -25.02 28.07
C LEU A 594 -9.66 -25.36 27.04
N VAL A 595 -10.86 -24.82 27.21
CA VAL A 595 -12.00 -25.04 26.32
C VAL A 595 -12.72 -23.72 26.06
N TRP A 596 -12.78 -23.29 24.80
CA TRP A 596 -13.68 -22.21 24.37
C TRP A 596 -15.04 -22.76 23.97
N VAL A 597 -16.11 -22.00 24.24
CA VAL A 597 -17.50 -22.41 24.01
C VAL A 597 -18.20 -21.41 23.06
N ASN A 598 -18.80 -21.94 21.98
CA ASN A 598 -19.53 -21.21 20.93
C ASN A 598 -18.73 -20.14 20.16
N GLU A 599 -17.48 -20.46 19.81
CA GLU A 599 -16.57 -19.65 18.98
C GLU A 599 -16.79 -19.95 17.48
N GLU A 600 -15.84 -20.60 16.79
CA GLU A 600 -16.02 -21.11 15.42
C GLU A 600 -16.83 -22.43 15.41
N ASP A 601 -16.74 -23.20 16.49
CA ASP A 601 -17.40 -24.49 16.75
C ASP A 601 -18.06 -24.48 18.15
N HIS A 602 -18.84 -25.51 18.51
CA HIS A 602 -19.49 -25.55 19.85
C HIS A 602 -18.44 -25.60 20.97
N LEU A 603 -17.44 -26.48 20.84
CA LEU A 603 -16.28 -26.54 21.71
C LEU A 603 -14.98 -26.42 20.90
N ARG A 604 -14.00 -25.72 21.46
CA ARG A 604 -12.60 -25.73 21.00
C ARG A 604 -11.69 -26.15 22.14
N VAL A 605 -11.31 -27.43 22.14
CA VAL A 605 -10.60 -28.12 23.23
C VAL A 605 -9.10 -28.07 22.98
N ILE A 606 -8.35 -27.66 24.00
CA ILE A 606 -6.92 -27.33 23.92
C ILE A 606 -6.20 -27.96 25.12
N SER A 607 -5.07 -28.63 24.89
CA SER A 607 -4.12 -29.07 25.90
C SER A 607 -2.74 -28.48 25.59
N MET A 608 -2.02 -27.99 26.59
CA MET A 608 -0.69 -27.40 26.42
C MET A 608 0.15 -27.46 27.70
N GLN A 609 1.48 -27.40 27.55
CA GLN A 609 2.43 -27.11 28.63
C GLN A 609 3.77 -26.62 28.08
N LYS A 610 4.65 -26.12 28.96
CA LYS A 610 6.06 -25.82 28.65
C LYS A 610 6.87 -27.12 28.51
N GLY A 611 7.92 -27.08 27.69
CA GLY A 611 8.76 -28.23 27.35
C GLY A 611 8.23 -29.12 26.22
N GLY A 612 9.03 -30.12 25.86
CA GLY A 612 8.81 -31.01 24.72
C GLY A 612 7.92 -32.24 24.95
N ASN A 613 7.27 -32.38 26.13
CA ASN A 613 6.48 -33.57 26.46
C ASN A 613 5.10 -33.58 25.76
N MET A 614 5.12 -33.73 24.43
CA MET A 614 3.94 -33.88 23.57
C MET A 614 3.09 -35.09 23.99
N LYS A 615 3.70 -36.15 24.52
CA LYS A 615 3.01 -37.38 24.94
C LYS A 615 2.09 -37.14 26.14
N GLU A 616 2.54 -36.38 27.14
CA GLU A 616 1.71 -35.96 28.28
C GLU A 616 0.60 -34.98 27.85
N VAL A 617 0.93 -33.98 27.02
CA VAL A 617 -0.05 -33.05 26.45
C VAL A 617 -1.17 -33.80 25.72
N PHE A 618 -0.79 -34.79 24.90
CA PHE A 618 -1.72 -35.62 24.15
C PHE A 618 -2.51 -36.59 25.06
N THR A 619 -1.88 -37.13 26.10
CA THR A 619 -2.57 -37.95 27.13
C THR A 619 -3.66 -37.17 27.84
N ARG A 620 -3.36 -35.95 28.29
CA ARG A 620 -4.33 -35.03 28.90
C ARG A 620 -5.44 -34.62 27.92
N PHE A 621 -5.09 -34.34 26.68
CA PHE A 621 -6.03 -34.01 25.59
C PHE A 621 -7.04 -35.14 25.34
N CYS A 622 -6.57 -36.37 25.12
CA CYS A 622 -7.41 -37.54 24.90
C CYS A 622 -8.28 -37.87 26.13
N THR A 623 -7.70 -37.76 27.33
CA THR A 623 -8.44 -37.97 28.60
C THR A 623 -9.58 -36.94 28.73
N GLY A 624 -9.30 -35.66 28.48
CA GLY A 624 -10.29 -34.59 28.54
C GLY A 624 -11.42 -34.76 27.53
N LEU A 625 -11.10 -35.05 26.27
CA LEU A 625 -12.11 -35.34 25.24
C LEU A 625 -12.98 -36.55 25.62
N THR A 626 -12.37 -37.63 26.10
CA THR A 626 -13.09 -38.86 26.49
C THR A 626 -14.01 -38.62 27.69
N GLN A 627 -13.59 -37.82 28.67
CA GLN A 627 -14.43 -37.46 29.82
C GLN A 627 -15.59 -36.54 29.41
N ILE A 628 -15.35 -35.51 28.60
CA ILE A 628 -16.40 -34.62 28.09
C ILE A 628 -17.43 -35.41 27.27
N GLU A 629 -17.00 -36.28 26.35
CA GLU A 629 -17.91 -37.09 25.54
C GLU A 629 -18.74 -38.06 26.41
N LYS A 630 -18.12 -38.69 27.43
CA LYS A 630 -18.82 -39.54 28.40
C LYS A 630 -19.86 -38.78 29.22
N LEU A 631 -19.59 -37.52 29.58
CA LEU A 631 -20.50 -36.65 30.32
C LEU A 631 -21.64 -36.12 29.45
N PHE A 632 -21.42 -35.88 28.16
CA PHE A 632 -22.51 -35.63 27.21
C PHE A 632 -23.37 -36.89 27.01
N LYS A 633 -22.75 -38.08 26.89
CA LYS A 633 -23.46 -39.36 26.71
C LYS A 633 -24.32 -39.73 27.92
N SER A 634 -23.90 -39.42 29.16
CA SER A 634 -24.76 -39.58 30.34
C SER A 634 -25.94 -38.59 30.40
N LYS A 635 -25.94 -37.56 29.55
CA LYS A 635 -27.02 -36.58 29.35
C LYS A 635 -27.80 -36.83 28.04
N GLY A 636 -27.62 -37.98 27.38
CA GLY A 636 -28.30 -38.32 26.12
C GLY A 636 -27.82 -37.49 24.91
N ASN A 637 -26.66 -36.86 24.99
CA ASN A 637 -26.03 -36.06 23.94
C ASN A 637 -24.73 -36.72 23.49
N GLU A 638 -24.21 -36.41 22.30
CA GLU A 638 -22.88 -36.87 21.89
C GLU A 638 -22.21 -35.91 20.92
N PHE A 639 -20.95 -36.16 20.57
CA PHE A 639 -20.30 -35.42 19.49
C PHE A 639 -20.81 -35.87 18.12
N MET A 640 -20.93 -34.91 17.20
CA MET A 640 -21.19 -35.18 15.78
C MET A 640 -19.99 -35.94 15.20
N TRP A 641 -20.20 -37.18 14.76
CA TRP A 641 -19.15 -38.05 14.20
C TRP A 641 -19.74 -39.05 13.21
N ASN A 642 -19.01 -39.34 12.12
CA ASN A 642 -19.29 -40.48 11.25
C ASN A 642 -18.00 -41.14 10.69
N GLN A 643 -18.13 -42.35 10.16
CA GLN A 643 -16.98 -43.17 9.71
C GLN A 643 -16.25 -42.61 8.47
N HIS A 644 -16.86 -41.73 7.68
CA HIS A 644 -16.22 -41.13 6.51
C HIS A 644 -15.47 -39.84 6.89
N LEU A 645 -16.15 -38.91 7.57
CA LEU A 645 -15.62 -37.56 7.85
C LEU A 645 -14.98 -37.41 9.23
N GLY A 646 -15.01 -38.45 10.08
CA GLY A 646 -14.58 -38.34 11.47
C GLY A 646 -15.51 -37.43 12.28
N TYR A 647 -14.93 -36.59 13.14
CA TYR A 647 -15.70 -35.58 13.87
C TYR A 647 -16.13 -34.45 12.94
N ILE A 648 -17.43 -34.15 12.97
CA ILE A 648 -18.04 -33.10 12.14
C ILE A 648 -17.85 -31.74 12.80
N LEU A 649 -17.40 -30.76 12.01
CA LEU A 649 -17.13 -29.40 12.43
C LEU A 649 -17.60 -28.39 11.38
N THR A 650 -17.65 -27.13 11.82
CA THR A 650 -18.33 -26.04 11.12
C THR A 650 -17.64 -25.64 9.83
N CYS A 651 -16.31 -25.73 9.78
CA CYS A 651 -15.50 -25.48 8.60
C CYS A 651 -14.96 -26.81 8.04
N PRO A 652 -15.21 -27.19 6.77
CA PRO A 652 -14.73 -28.45 6.20
C PRO A 652 -13.23 -28.70 6.28
N SER A 653 -12.39 -27.66 6.39
CA SER A 653 -10.95 -27.85 6.63
C SER A 653 -10.62 -28.41 8.03
N ASN A 654 -11.55 -28.36 8.99
CA ASN A 654 -11.38 -28.87 10.34
C ASN A 654 -11.96 -30.29 10.52
N LEU A 655 -12.47 -30.95 9.48
CA LEU A 655 -12.99 -32.32 9.58
C LEU A 655 -11.92 -33.37 9.94
N GLY A 656 -12.40 -34.58 10.25
CA GLY A 656 -11.58 -35.72 10.67
C GLY A 656 -11.26 -35.64 12.14
N THR A 657 -10.00 -35.41 12.44
CA THR A 657 -9.51 -35.20 13.81
C THR A 657 -9.83 -33.81 14.34
N GLY A 658 -9.95 -32.81 13.44
CA GLY A 658 -9.87 -31.37 13.72
C GLY A 658 -8.54 -30.89 14.31
N LEU A 659 -7.54 -31.78 14.37
CA LEU A 659 -6.38 -31.61 15.23
C LEU A 659 -5.34 -30.65 14.65
N ARG A 660 -4.85 -29.75 15.51
CA ARG A 660 -3.56 -29.06 15.35
C ARG A 660 -2.70 -29.42 16.54
N ALA A 661 -1.76 -30.35 16.35
CA ALA A 661 -0.64 -30.56 17.24
C ALA A 661 0.56 -29.76 16.74
N GLY A 662 1.31 -29.15 17.66
CA GLY A 662 2.50 -28.40 17.32
C GLY A 662 3.36 -28.10 18.52
N VAL A 663 4.61 -27.77 18.24
CA VAL A 663 5.58 -27.34 19.23
C VAL A 663 6.18 -25.99 18.87
N HIS A 664 6.54 -25.21 19.88
CA HIS A 664 7.52 -24.14 19.69
C HIS A 664 8.91 -24.76 19.72
N VAL A 665 9.55 -24.85 18.55
CA VAL A 665 10.91 -25.39 18.39
C VAL A 665 11.86 -24.33 17.85
N LYS A 666 13.02 -24.23 18.48
CA LYS A 666 14.14 -23.36 18.15
C LYS A 666 14.96 -24.00 17.03
N LEU A 667 14.97 -23.38 15.84
CA LEU A 667 15.66 -23.84 14.63
C LEU A 667 16.45 -22.69 13.97
N PRO A 668 17.37 -22.00 14.68
CA PRO A 668 17.98 -20.75 14.22
C PRO A 668 18.87 -20.88 12.98
N ASN A 669 19.47 -22.04 12.72
CA ASN A 669 20.30 -22.29 11.54
C ASN A 669 19.48 -22.90 10.41
N LEU A 670 18.67 -23.93 10.70
CA LEU A 670 17.83 -24.60 9.72
C LEU A 670 16.79 -23.65 9.13
N SER A 671 16.21 -22.76 9.94
CA SER A 671 15.21 -21.80 9.44
C SER A 671 15.75 -20.80 8.43
N ARG A 672 17.06 -20.51 8.48
CA ARG A 672 17.80 -19.67 7.53
C ARG A 672 18.28 -20.45 6.30
N HIS A 673 18.31 -21.78 6.37
CA HIS A 673 18.75 -22.61 5.26
C HIS A 673 17.73 -22.60 4.12
N LYS A 674 18.18 -22.28 2.89
CA LYS A 674 17.33 -22.10 1.70
C LYS A 674 16.38 -23.26 1.38
N ARG A 675 16.66 -24.47 1.86
CA ARG A 675 15.83 -25.68 1.67
C ARG A 675 14.80 -25.91 2.80
N PHE A 676 14.64 -25.02 3.79
CA PHE A 676 13.71 -25.25 4.90
C PHE A 676 12.24 -25.37 4.47
N GLY A 677 11.77 -24.48 3.58
CA GLY A 677 10.42 -24.60 3.00
C GLY A 677 10.25 -25.82 2.07
N GLU A 678 11.35 -26.34 1.54
CA GLU A 678 11.37 -27.60 0.80
C GLU A 678 11.22 -28.79 1.77
N VAL A 679 11.96 -28.81 2.89
CA VAL A 679 11.89 -29.83 3.95
C VAL A 679 10.51 -29.90 4.58
N LEU A 680 9.97 -28.78 5.07
CA LEU A 680 8.66 -28.74 5.74
C LEU A 680 7.53 -29.31 4.86
N ARG A 681 7.51 -28.91 3.57
CA ARG A 681 6.57 -29.44 2.57
C ARG A 681 6.72 -30.94 2.34
N ARG A 682 7.92 -31.52 2.46
CA ARG A 682 8.15 -32.97 2.32
C ARG A 682 7.76 -33.74 3.57
N LEU A 683 7.88 -33.12 4.75
CA LEU A 683 7.45 -33.69 6.04
C LEU A 683 5.95 -33.47 6.33
N ARG A 684 5.21 -32.81 5.44
CA ARG A 684 3.80 -32.42 5.63
C ARG A 684 3.58 -31.54 6.89
N LEU A 685 4.59 -30.74 7.23
CA LEU A 685 4.57 -29.79 8.34
C LEU A 685 4.46 -28.35 7.84
N GLN A 686 3.87 -27.49 8.67
CA GLN A 686 3.77 -26.04 8.46
C GLN A 686 4.50 -25.29 9.58
N LYS A 687 4.97 -24.07 9.29
CA LYS A 687 5.60 -23.17 10.27
C LYS A 687 4.76 -21.90 10.49
N ARG A 688 4.76 -21.36 11.72
CA ARG A 688 4.25 -20.01 12.06
C ARG A 688 5.15 -19.32 13.08
N GLY A 689 4.91 -18.02 13.31
CA GLY A 689 5.51 -17.27 14.42
C GLY A 689 4.94 -17.69 15.78
N THR A 690 5.58 -17.24 16.84
CA THR A 690 5.32 -17.70 18.22
C THR A 690 4.03 -17.17 18.84
N GLY A 691 3.35 -16.21 18.21
CA GLY A 691 2.02 -15.73 18.60
C GLY A 691 0.88 -16.27 17.72
N GLY A 692 1.17 -17.17 16.76
CA GLY A 692 0.17 -17.75 15.86
C GLY A 692 0.22 -17.21 14.43
N VAL A 693 -0.94 -17.09 13.78
CA VAL A 693 -1.06 -16.62 12.38
C VAL A 693 -0.59 -15.17 12.29
N ASP A 694 0.12 -14.83 11.22
CA ASP A 694 0.60 -13.48 10.88
C ASP A 694 1.51 -12.80 11.92
N THR A 695 1.95 -13.55 12.94
CA THR A 695 2.99 -13.12 13.89
C THR A 695 4.40 -13.47 13.40
N ALA A 696 5.39 -12.64 13.76
CA ALA A 696 6.79 -12.91 13.48
C ALA A 696 7.37 -14.07 14.32
N ALA A 697 8.36 -14.77 13.78
CA ALA A 697 9.11 -15.80 14.50
C ALA A 697 10.28 -15.17 15.28
N VAL A 698 10.20 -15.14 16.61
CA VAL A 698 11.20 -14.50 17.47
C VAL A 698 12.34 -15.47 17.80
N GLY A 699 13.58 -14.99 17.77
CA GLY A 699 14.76 -15.75 18.25
C GLY A 699 15.09 -17.04 17.47
N GLY A 700 14.48 -17.25 16.30
CA GLY A 700 14.58 -18.51 15.55
C GLY A 700 13.65 -19.63 16.07
N VAL A 701 12.65 -19.30 16.90
CA VAL A 701 11.61 -20.22 17.38
C VAL A 701 10.40 -20.17 16.45
N PHE A 702 9.85 -21.33 16.11
CA PHE A 702 8.68 -21.48 15.23
C PHE A 702 7.63 -22.41 15.85
N ASP A 703 6.34 -22.10 15.68
CA ASP A 703 5.26 -23.10 15.79
C ASP A 703 5.39 -24.03 14.58
N ILE A 704 5.88 -25.24 14.82
CA ILE A 704 5.93 -26.33 13.84
C ILE A 704 4.80 -27.31 14.15
N SER A 705 3.91 -27.50 13.19
CA SER A 705 2.65 -28.24 13.36
C SER A 705 2.24 -29.02 12.11
N ASN A 706 1.34 -29.99 12.28
CA ASN A 706 0.76 -30.79 11.19
C ASN A 706 0.02 -29.92 10.16
N ALA A 707 0.12 -30.26 8.86
CA ALA A 707 -0.69 -29.66 7.81
C ALA A 707 -2.06 -30.36 7.63
N ASP A 708 -2.09 -31.68 7.82
CA ASP A 708 -3.23 -32.58 7.56
C ASP A 708 -4.16 -32.75 8.77
N ARG A 709 -5.41 -33.18 8.54
CA ARG A 709 -6.42 -33.40 9.61
C ARG A 709 -7.38 -34.56 9.35
N LEU A 710 -7.75 -34.75 8.09
CA LEU A 710 -8.58 -35.87 7.61
C LEU A 710 -7.67 -36.98 7.05
N GLY A 711 -8.19 -38.20 6.87
CA GLY A 711 -7.44 -39.37 6.41
C GLY A 711 -6.44 -40.02 7.40
N PHE A 712 -6.00 -39.30 8.43
CA PHE A 712 -5.06 -39.76 9.46
C PHE A 712 -5.68 -39.68 10.86
N SER A 713 -5.31 -40.59 11.77
CA SER A 713 -5.77 -40.52 13.17
C SER A 713 -5.07 -39.43 13.99
N GLU A 714 -5.62 -39.11 15.16
CA GLU A 714 -4.99 -38.17 16.09
C GLU A 714 -3.57 -38.62 16.49
N VAL A 715 -3.38 -39.91 16.79
CA VAL A 715 -2.05 -40.51 17.03
C VAL A 715 -1.13 -40.38 15.81
N GLU A 716 -1.61 -40.68 14.59
CA GLU A 716 -0.78 -40.60 13.37
C GLU A 716 -0.28 -39.16 13.13
N LEU A 717 -1.15 -38.16 13.29
CA LEU A 717 -0.79 -36.75 13.11
C LEU A 717 0.17 -36.24 14.20
N VAL A 718 0.00 -36.66 15.46
CA VAL A 718 0.93 -36.30 16.53
C VAL A 718 2.28 -36.99 16.33
N GLN A 719 2.31 -38.25 15.86
CA GLN A 719 3.54 -38.95 15.53
C GLN A 719 4.32 -38.25 14.41
N MET A 720 3.66 -37.79 13.34
CA MET A 720 4.31 -36.99 12.28
C MET A 720 4.98 -35.72 12.82
N VAL A 721 4.35 -35.05 13.80
CA VAL A 721 4.95 -33.88 14.47
C VAL A 721 6.14 -34.29 15.32
N VAL A 722 6.04 -35.36 16.12
CA VAL A 722 7.16 -35.87 16.94
C VAL A 722 8.37 -36.26 16.07
N ASP A 723 8.16 -37.09 15.05
CA ASP A 723 9.23 -37.62 14.20
C ASP A 723 9.83 -36.53 13.30
N GLY A 724 8.97 -35.68 12.73
CA GLY A 724 9.39 -34.53 11.94
C GLY A 724 10.19 -33.50 12.77
N VAL A 725 9.78 -33.21 14.01
CA VAL A 725 10.54 -32.33 14.91
C VAL A 725 11.89 -32.96 15.29
N LYS A 726 11.97 -34.27 15.54
CA LYS A 726 13.25 -34.96 15.77
C LYS A 726 14.20 -34.79 14.57
N LEU A 727 13.71 -34.96 13.35
CA LEU A 727 14.51 -34.75 12.14
C LEU A 727 14.91 -33.29 11.94
N LEU A 728 14.03 -32.33 12.22
CA LEU A 728 14.37 -30.90 12.16
C LEU A 728 15.44 -30.53 13.22
N VAL A 729 15.39 -31.11 14.42
CA VAL A 729 16.42 -30.91 15.46
C VAL A 729 17.74 -31.60 15.11
N GLU A 730 17.75 -32.76 14.45
CA GLU A 730 18.99 -33.37 13.93
C GLU A 730 19.58 -32.55 12.77
N MET A 731 18.74 -32.03 11.86
CA MET A 731 19.19 -31.07 10.84
C MET A 731 19.80 -29.80 11.48
N GLU A 732 19.19 -29.26 12.54
CA GLU A 732 19.71 -28.12 13.28
C GLU A 732 21.08 -28.44 13.92
N LYS A 733 21.18 -29.54 14.67
CA LYS A 733 22.43 -30.03 15.30
C LYS A 733 23.54 -30.32 14.30
N ARG A 734 23.22 -30.71 13.08
CA ARG A 734 24.19 -30.86 11.99
C ARG A 734 24.67 -29.51 11.47
N LEU A 735 23.77 -28.55 11.25
CA LEU A 735 24.14 -27.19 10.83
C LEU A 735 24.96 -26.45 11.91
N GLU A 736 24.66 -26.64 13.20
CA GLU A 736 25.47 -26.14 14.32
C GLU A 736 26.91 -26.70 14.31
N LYS A 737 27.09 -27.95 13.85
CA LYS A 737 28.40 -28.59 13.62
C LYS A 737 29.03 -28.23 12.27
N GLY A 738 28.42 -27.33 11.49
CA GLY A 738 28.88 -26.95 10.14
C GLY A 738 28.67 -28.03 9.07
N LEU A 739 27.92 -29.09 9.36
CA LEU A 739 27.70 -30.22 8.45
C LEU A 739 26.53 -29.97 7.50
N GLY A 740 26.65 -30.47 6.27
CA GLY A 740 25.59 -30.38 5.27
C GLY A 740 24.40 -31.28 5.58
N ILE A 741 23.18 -30.78 5.31
CA ILE A 741 21.92 -31.52 5.49
C ILE A 741 21.34 -32.10 4.18
N SER A 742 22.07 -32.04 3.06
CA SER A 742 21.54 -32.38 1.74
C SER A 742 21.10 -33.85 1.59
N GLU A 743 21.74 -34.77 2.31
CA GLU A 743 21.36 -36.20 2.36
C GLU A 743 19.99 -36.46 3.00
N LEU A 744 19.36 -35.41 3.57
CA LEU A 744 18.05 -35.46 4.20
C LEU A 744 16.92 -34.84 3.31
N ILE A 745 17.11 -34.56 1.97
CA ILE A 745 16.21 -33.70 1.10
C ILE A 745 16.31 -33.82 -0.49
N PRO A 746 15.22 -34.04 -1.34
CA PRO A 746 15.29 -34.03 -2.87
C PRO A 746 14.09 -33.56 -3.83
N ALA A 747 14.35 -32.81 -4.96
CA ALA A 747 13.58 -32.62 -6.28
C ALA A 747 12.44 -31.54 -6.57
N GLN A 748 12.29 -31.00 -7.85
CA GLN A 748 11.27 -29.99 -8.37
C GLN A 748 11.10 -29.79 -9.96
N LYS A 749 10.32 -28.80 -10.52
CA LYS A 749 9.94 -28.51 -11.99
C LYS A 749 9.65 -26.97 -12.36
N ASN A 750 9.50 -26.51 -13.65
CA ASN A 750 9.46 -25.05 -14.15
C ASN A 750 8.69 -24.68 -15.52
N GLN A 751 8.43 -23.38 -15.92
CA GLN A 751 7.78 -22.87 -17.21
C GLN A 751 8.04 -21.33 -17.67
N LYS A 752 7.39 -20.68 -18.72
CA LYS A 752 7.75 -19.32 -19.38
C LYS A 752 6.72 -18.54 -20.36
N MET A 753 6.90 -17.23 -20.77
CA MET A 753 6.10 -16.41 -21.80
C MET A 753 6.73 -15.06 -22.45
N ARG A 754 6.01 -14.14 -23.22
CA ARG A 754 6.54 -12.95 -24.09
C ARG A 754 5.60 -11.68 -24.43
N SER A 755 6.01 -10.65 -25.27
CA SER A 755 5.40 -9.24 -25.52
C SER A 755 5.75 -8.41 -26.87
N LEU A 756 5.27 -7.11 -27.11
CA LEU A 756 5.43 -6.19 -28.35
C LEU A 756 5.17 -4.60 -28.22
N ALA A 757 5.30 -3.68 -29.27
CA ALA A 757 5.10 -2.14 -29.27
C ALA A 757 4.92 -1.30 -30.65
N ALA A 758 4.76 0.08 -30.74
CA ALA A 758 4.42 0.95 -31.98
C ALA A 758 4.93 2.48 -32.28
N LYS A 759 4.07 3.56 -32.46
CA LYS A 759 4.21 4.85 -33.34
C LYS A 759 4.56 6.25 -32.64
N LYS A 760 4.86 7.39 -33.36
CA LYS A 760 5.63 8.64 -32.88
C LYS A 760 5.23 10.11 -33.31
N LEU A 761 5.85 11.18 -32.70
CA LEU A 761 5.59 12.67 -32.76
C LEU A 761 6.82 13.67 -32.93
N THR A 762 6.58 15.00 -33.06
CA THR A 762 7.60 16.09 -33.33
C THR A 762 8.27 16.74 -32.10
N ALA A 763 9.17 17.72 -32.28
CA ALA A 763 10.08 18.24 -31.24
C ALA A 763 9.62 19.57 -30.59
N GLU A 764 9.19 20.54 -31.40
CA GLU A 764 8.63 21.82 -30.97
C GLU A 764 7.40 21.61 -30.07
N ASP A 765 6.55 20.66 -30.46
CA ASP A 765 5.37 20.25 -29.69
C ASP A 765 5.73 19.75 -28.28
N GLU A 766 6.87 19.06 -28.15
CA GLU A 766 7.35 18.43 -26.91
C GLU A 766 8.19 19.34 -26.01
N TYR A 767 8.63 20.52 -26.46
CA TYR A 767 9.50 21.40 -25.65
C TYR A 767 8.75 21.96 -24.41
N PRO A 768 9.32 21.88 -23.19
CA PRO A 768 8.71 22.48 -22.00
C PRO A 768 8.70 24.00 -22.09
N ASP A 769 7.69 24.63 -21.50
CA ASP A 769 7.74 26.07 -21.21
C ASP A 769 8.44 26.32 -19.88
N LEU A 770 9.23 27.40 -19.85
CA LEU A 770 10.23 27.70 -18.83
C LEU A 770 10.29 29.20 -18.47
N SER A 771 9.34 30.03 -18.95
CA SER A 771 9.40 31.49 -18.77
C SER A 771 9.42 31.94 -17.30
N GLU A 772 8.71 31.21 -16.43
CA GLU A 772 8.56 31.53 -15.00
C GLU A 772 9.53 30.73 -14.09
N HIS A 773 10.51 30.02 -14.68
CA HIS A 773 11.31 29.02 -13.96
C HIS A 773 12.66 29.55 -13.44
N ASN A 774 12.77 29.78 -12.13
CA ASN A 774 14.01 30.17 -11.45
C ASN A 774 14.89 28.95 -11.07
N ASN A 775 15.47 28.28 -12.07
CA ASN A 775 16.45 27.21 -11.85
C ASN A 775 17.54 27.17 -12.94
N HIS A 776 18.70 26.57 -12.62
CA HIS A 776 19.88 26.55 -13.51
C HIS A 776 19.60 25.80 -14.83
N MET A 777 18.80 24.74 -14.80
CA MET A 777 18.35 24.01 -15.99
C MET A 777 17.55 24.91 -16.94
N ALA A 778 16.56 25.65 -16.42
CA ALA A 778 15.72 26.54 -17.22
C ALA A 778 16.50 27.68 -17.89
N LYS A 779 17.54 28.18 -17.22
CA LYS A 779 18.48 29.17 -17.76
C LYS A 779 19.41 28.62 -18.85
N ALA A 780 19.65 27.31 -18.88
CA ALA A 780 20.60 26.66 -19.79
C ALA A 780 19.93 25.95 -20.98
N LEU A 781 18.75 25.35 -20.78
CA LEU A 781 18.07 24.55 -21.80
C LEU A 781 17.51 25.45 -22.92
N THR A 782 17.74 25.03 -24.17
CA THR A 782 17.20 25.68 -25.36
C THR A 782 16.49 24.66 -26.25
N LEU A 783 15.55 25.13 -27.07
CA LEU A 783 14.84 24.30 -28.07
C LEU A 783 15.82 23.55 -29.00
N GLU A 784 16.90 24.21 -29.44
CA GLU A 784 17.92 23.63 -30.32
C GLU A 784 18.88 22.66 -29.60
N MET A 785 18.92 22.66 -28.26
CA MET A 785 19.49 21.56 -27.49
C MET A 785 18.48 20.42 -27.39
N TYR A 786 17.24 20.70 -26.96
CA TYR A 786 16.21 19.69 -26.76
C TYR A 786 15.94 18.86 -28.02
N LYS A 787 15.87 19.49 -29.21
CA LYS A 787 15.79 18.79 -30.52
C LYS A 787 16.86 17.72 -30.72
N LYS A 788 18.09 17.96 -30.24
CA LYS A 788 19.25 17.05 -30.37
C LYS A 788 19.31 16.02 -29.24
N LEU A 789 18.73 16.33 -28.08
CA LEU A 789 18.75 15.48 -26.89
C LEU A 789 17.52 14.56 -26.77
N ARG A 790 16.33 14.94 -27.29
CA ARG A 790 15.07 14.18 -27.17
C ARG A 790 15.04 12.81 -27.85
N GLN A 791 16.00 12.51 -28.73
CA GLN A 791 16.16 11.18 -29.33
C GLN A 791 17.34 10.41 -28.72
N ARG A 792 17.98 10.90 -27.65
CA ARG A 792 19.01 10.20 -26.90
C ARG A 792 18.42 9.56 -25.64
N SER A 793 18.96 8.41 -25.28
CA SER A 793 18.89 7.85 -23.92
C SER A 793 20.28 7.40 -23.49
N THR A 794 20.47 7.23 -22.18
CA THR A 794 21.64 6.52 -21.64
C THR A 794 21.58 5.02 -21.98
N PRO A 795 22.67 4.25 -21.79
CA PRO A 795 22.67 2.80 -22.05
C PRO A 795 21.65 2.01 -21.22
N ASN A 796 21.19 2.55 -20.09
CA ASN A 796 20.15 1.94 -19.26
C ASN A 796 18.73 2.40 -19.64
N GLY A 797 18.60 3.48 -20.43
CA GLY A 797 17.33 4.00 -20.94
C GLY A 797 16.88 5.36 -20.37
N PHE A 798 17.70 6.06 -19.58
CA PHE A 798 17.34 7.36 -19.00
C PHE A 798 17.33 8.46 -20.09
N THR A 799 16.30 9.30 -20.12
CA THR A 799 16.04 10.27 -21.20
C THR A 799 16.19 11.73 -20.74
N ILE A 800 16.35 12.67 -21.69
CA ILE A 800 16.46 14.10 -21.38
C ILE A 800 15.26 14.63 -20.58
N ASP A 801 14.05 14.16 -20.87
CA ASP A 801 12.85 14.56 -20.12
C ASP A 801 12.91 14.11 -18.66
N GLN A 802 13.43 12.91 -18.38
CA GLN A 802 13.63 12.43 -17.02
C GLN A 802 14.78 13.16 -16.29
N VAL A 803 15.80 13.65 -17.01
CA VAL A 803 16.84 14.53 -16.45
C VAL A 803 16.22 15.83 -15.94
N ILE A 804 15.31 16.45 -16.70
CA ILE A 804 14.76 17.79 -16.42
C ILE A 804 13.42 17.81 -15.67
N GLN A 805 12.71 16.67 -15.55
CA GLN A 805 11.34 16.58 -15.01
C GLN A 805 11.19 17.31 -13.66
N THR A 806 12.16 17.12 -12.75
CA THR A 806 12.17 17.77 -11.43
C THR A 806 12.21 19.30 -11.53
N GLY A 807 12.91 19.87 -12.51
CA GLY A 807 12.97 21.31 -12.77
C GLY A 807 11.78 21.83 -13.56
N VAL A 808 11.19 21.04 -14.46
CA VAL A 808 9.99 21.43 -15.22
C VAL A 808 8.76 21.49 -14.30
N ASP A 809 8.56 20.48 -13.44
CA ASP A 809 7.40 20.40 -12.56
C ASP A 809 7.49 21.36 -11.35
N ASN A 810 8.68 21.90 -11.07
CA ASN A 810 8.95 22.80 -9.95
C ASN A 810 9.69 24.07 -10.46
N PRO A 811 8.98 25.18 -10.76
CA PRO A 811 9.59 26.41 -11.27
C PRO A 811 10.55 27.13 -10.30
N GLY A 812 10.85 26.56 -9.14
CA GLY A 812 11.79 27.11 -8.16
C GLY A 812 11.13 28.10 -7.20
N HIS A 813 11.96 28.85 -6.49
CA HIS A 813 11.54 29.83 -5.49
C HIS A 813 12.18 31.19 -5.81
N PRO A 814 11.48 32.33 -5.74
CA PRO A 814 12.02 33.63 -6.18
C PRO A 814 13.37 34.01 -5.52
N PHE A 815 13.61 33.56 -4.29
CA PHE A 815 14.81 33.87 -3.51
C PHE A 815 15.84 32.73 -3.46
N ILE A 816 15.56 31.56 -4.06
CA ILE A 816 16.46 30.38 -4.04
C ILE A 816 16.44 29.70 -5.40
N MET A 817 17.52 29.91 -6.17
CA MET A 817 17.73 29.24 -7.46
C MET A 817 18.08 27.77 -7.24
N THR A 818 17.31 26.85 -7.83
CA THR A 818 17.54 25.40 -7.73
C THR A 818 18.28 24.87 -8.97
N VAL A 819 18.69 23.59 -8.98
CA VAL A 819 19.41 23.01 -10.13
C VAL A 819 18.47 22.71 -11.30
N GLY A 820 17.33 22.07 -11.05
CA GLY A 820 16.38 21.64 -12.08
C GLY A 820 16.73 20.37 -12.85
N CYS A 821 17.93 19.79 -12.64
CA CYS A 821 18.36 18.52 -13.23
C CYS A 821 18.65 17.44 -12.17
N VAL A 822 18.46 16.16 -12.52
CA VAL A 822 18.98 14.98 -11.82
C VAL A 822 19.60 13.98 -12.80
N ALA A 823 20.55 13.17 -12.30
CA ALA A 823 21.16 12.07 -13.04
C ALA A 823 20.52 10.71 -12.72
N GLY A 824 20.26 9.89 -13.74
CA GLY A 824 19.67 8.56 -13.60
C GLY A 824 20.70 7.42 -13.57
N ASP A 825 21.88 7.65 -14.12
CA ASP A 825 23.06 6.79 -14.08
C ASP A 825 24.34 7.65 -14.25
N GLU A 826 25.51 7.03 -14.33
CA GLU A 826 26.78 7.76 -14.46
C GLU A 826 26.92 8.40 -15.85
N GLU A 827 26.52 7.64 -16.89
CA GLU A 827 26.55 8.03 -18.30
C GLU A 827 25.63 9.21 -18.62
N THR A 828 24.64 9.50 -17.77
CA THR A 828 23.78 10.70 -17.86
C THR A 828 24.59 11.98 -18.03
N TYR A 829 25.72 12.12 -17.34
CA TYR A 829 26.57 13.32 -17.42
C TYR A 829 27.31 13.43 -18.76
N ASP A 830 27.62 12.33 -19.45
CA ASP A 830 28.25 12.36 -20.78
C ASP A 830 27.25 12.48 -21.93
N VAL A 831 26.09 11.81 -21.81
CA VAL A 831 25.05 11.71 -22.87
C VAL A 831 24.27 13.01 -23.05
N PHE A 832 24.14 13.81 -21.97
CA PHE A 832 23.40 15.07 -21.94
C PHE A 832 24.26 16.27 -21.52
N LYS A 833 25.60 16.17 -21.68
CA LYS A 833 26.53 17.24 -21.31
C LYS A 833 26.25 18.59 -21.95
N GLU A 834 25.68 18.63 -23.16
CA GLU A 834 25.28 19.89 -23.80
C GLU A 834 24.25 20.71 -22.99
N LEU A 835 23.56 20.08 -22.04
CA LEU A 835 22.77 20.76 -21.00
C LEU A 835 23.49 20.79 -19.65
N LEU A 836 24.06 19.66 -19.22
CA LEU A 836 24.59 19.52 -17.85
C LEU A 836 25.87 20.33 -17.61
N ASP A 837 26.73 20.51 -18.61
CA ASP A 837 27.95 21.31 -18.48
C ASP A 837 27.64 22.79 -18.15
N PRO A 838 26.79 23.52 -18.91
CA PRO A 838 26.32 24.86 -18.52
C PRO A 838 25.67 24.93 -17.13
N VAL A 839 24.88 23.92 -16.75
CA VAL A 839 24.22 23.86 -15.43
C VAL A 839 25.25 23.69 -14.30
N ILE A 840 26.32 22.91 -14.54
CA ILE A 840 27.43 22.72 -13.60
C ILE A 840 28.28 23.99 -13.50
N GLU A 841 28.61 24.63 -14.63
CA GLU A 841 29.40 25.87 -14.65
C GLU A 841 28.69 26.99 -13.89
N ASP A 842 27.38 27.22 -14.15
CA ASP A 842 26.59 28.25 -13.49
C ASP A 842 26.36 27.94 -11.99
N ARG A 843 26.10 26.68 -11.63
CA ARG A 843 25.89 26.28 -10.24
C ARG A 843 27.17 26.33 -9.40
N HIS A 844 28.33 25.97 -9.96
CA HIS A 844 29.60 25.89 -9.22
C HIS A 844 30.54 27.09 -9.45
N GLY A 845 30.01 28.20 -9.98
CA GLY A 845 30.68 29.50 -9.98
C GLY A 845 31.77 29.64 -11.05
N GLY A 846 31.52 29.12 -12.25
CA GLY A 846 32.46 29.18 -13.38
C GLY A 846 33.34 27.94 -13.53
N TYR A 847 32.92 26.78 -13.02
CA TYR A 847 33.64 25.51 -13.14
C TYR A 847 33.42 24.87 -14.52
N LYS A 848 34.45 24.82 -15.35
CA LYS A 848 34.33 24.54 -16.79
C LYS A 848 34.53 23.06 -17.14
N PRO A 849 34.01 22.57 -18.28
CA PRO A 849 34.24 21.21 -18.77
C PRO A 849 35.72 20.80 -18.94
N THR A 850 36.63 21.77 -18.98
CA THR A 850 38.09 21.56 -19.03
C THR A 850 38.76 21.43 -17.66
N ASP A 851 38.08 21.85 -16.59
CA ASP A 851 38.65 21.94 -15.25
C ASP A 851 38.74 20.56 -14.60
N LYS A 852 39.67 20.40 -13.66
CA LYS A 852 39.98 19.11 -13.03
C LYS A 852 39.74 19.17 -11.54
N HIS A 853 39.03 18.19 -11.00
CA HIS A 853 38.69 18.17 -9.59
C HIS A 853 39.87 17.66 -8.76
N LYS A 854 40.12 18.32 -7.63
CA LYS A 854 41.08 17.87 -6.62
C LYS A 854 40.37 16.96 -5.64
N THR A 855 40.93 15.80 -5.34
CA THR A 855 40.50 14.94 -4.24
C THR A 855 41.66 14.80 -3.27
N ASP A 856 41.43 15.06 -1.98
CA ASP A 856 42.44 14.90 -0.93
C ASP A 856 41.78 14.47 0.38
N LEU A 857 41.86 13.17 0.65
CA LEU A 857 41.35 12.54 1.87
C LEU A 857 42.48 12.25 2.89
N ASN A 858 43.62 12.95 2.83
CA ASN A 858 44.67 12.84 3.85
C ASN A 858 44.44 13.84 5.01
N PRO A 859 43.95 13.39 6.19
CA PRO A 859 43.66 14.30 7.30
C PRO A 859 44.92 14.98 7.88
N ASN A 860 46.12 14.45 7.62
CA ASN A 860 47.37 15.08 8.06
C ASN A 860 47.67 16.40 7.34
N ASN A 861 47.01 16.68 6.21
CA ASN A 861 47.15 17.94 5.48
C ASN A 861 46.33 19.09 6.13
N LEU A 862 45.39 18.77 7.05
CA LEU A 862 44.59 19.75 7.78
C LEU A 862 45.38 20.37 8.95
N LYS A 863 45.38 21.71 9.06
CA LYS A 863 46.14 22.48 10.04
C LYS A 863 45.22 23.05 11.12
N GLY A 864 45.49 22.70 12.38
CA GLY A 864 44.59 22.99 13.49
C GLY A 864 43.26 22.24 13.37
N GLY A 865 42.21 22.80 13.97
CA GLY A 865 40.88 22.17 14.03
C GLY A 865 40.73 21.18 15.19
N ASP A 866 41.80 20.96 15.95
CA ASP A 866 41.86 20.45 17.33
C ASP A 866 41.78 21.59 18.37
N ASP A 867 41.81 22.85 17.92
CA ASP A 867 41.99 24.08 18.72
C ASP A 867 40.81 25.08 18.62
N LEU A 868 39.62 24.63 18.22
CA LEU A 868 38.41 25.49 18.21
C LEU A 868 37.84 25.71 19.62
N ASP A 869 37.43 26.94 19.93
CA ASP A 869 37.03 27.34 21.29
C ASP A 869 35.75 26.60 21.77
N PRO A 870 35.83 25.79 22.85
CA PRO A 870 34.73 24.96 23.32
C PRO A 870 33.58 25.74 23.96
N ASN A 871 33.78 27.01 24.33
CA ASN A 871 32.70 27.85 24.86
C ASN A 871 31.68 28.21 23.77
N TYR A 872 32.16 28.37 22.54
CA TYR A 872 31.38 28.79 21.37
C TYR A 872 31.02 27.61 20.47
N VAL A 873 31.94 26.66 20.23
CA VAL A 873 31.77 25.55 19.27
C VAL A 873 31.27 24.29 19.97
N LEU A 874 30.02 23.92 19.69
CA LEU A 874 29.25 22.94 20.46
C LEU A 874 29.32 21.51 19.87
N SER A 875 29.51 21.41 18.56
CA SER A 875 29.67 20.13 17.84
C SER A 875 30.26 20.34 16.46
N SER A 876 31.07 19.39 16.00
CA SER A 876 31.70 19.35 14.68
C SER A 876 31.16 18.18 13.85
N ARG A 877 30.91 18.40 12.55
CA ARG A 877 30.36 17.40 11.63
C ARG A 877 30.91 17.54 10.22
N VAL A 878 31.24 16.41 9.59
CA VAL A 878 31.60 16.31 8.17
C VAL A 878 30.70 15.25 7.52
N ARG A 879 30.12 15.53 6.35
CA ARG A 879 29.38 14.54 5.55
C ARG A 879 29.69 14.64 4.07
N THR A 880 29.44 13.56 3.32
CA THR A 880 29.42 13.57 1.85
C THR A 880 28.48 12.50 1.28
N GLY A 881 28.11 12.63 0.01
CA GLY A 881 27.52 11.56 -0.80
C GLY A 881 28.59 10.73 -1.51
N ARG A 882 28.29 9.46 -1.80
CA ARG A 882 29.04 8.59 -2.71
C ARG A 882 28.09 7.66 -3.47
N SER A 883 28.23 7.58 -4.79
CA SER A 883 27.52 6.60 -5.64
C SER A 883 28.46 5.50 -6.15
N ILE A 884 27.92 4.32 -6.46
CA ILE A 884 28.68 3.09 -6.76
C ILE A 884 28.59 2.78 -8.26
N ARG A 885 29.75 2.66 -8.93
CA ARG A 885 29.84 2.38 -10.38
C ARG A 885 29.14 1.06 -10.73
N GLY A 886 28.41 1.05 -11.85
CA GLY A 886 27.73 -0.14 -12.38
C GLY A 886 26.27 -0.33 -11.94
N PHE A 887 25.75 0.57 -11.10
CA PHE A 887 24.33 0.64 -10.72
C PHE A 887 23.74 1.99 -11.17
N CYS A 888 22.50 2.00 -11.65
CA CYS A 888 21.78 3.26 -11.87
C CYS A 888 21.60 4.02 -10.55
N LEU A 889 21.49 5.36 -10.62
CA LEU A 889 21.29 6.27 -9.48
C LEU A 889 19.84 6.23 -8.95
N PRO A 890 19.56 6.69 -7.71
CA PRO A 890 18.24 6.61 -7.07
C PRO A 890 17.00 7.07 -7.88
N PRO A 891 17.06 8.08 -8.76
CA PRO A 891 15.95 8.47 -9.63
C PRO A 891 15.47 7.33 -10.52
N TYR A 892 16.40 6.54 -11.06
CA TYR A 892 16.13 5.56 -12.10
C TYR A 892 16.26 4.11 -11.64
N CYS A 893 17.06 3.83 -10.60
CA CYS A 893 17.42 2.48 -10.20
C CYS A 893 16.22 1.56 -9.93
N SER A 894 16.34 0.35 -10.47
CA SER A 894 15.39 -0.75 -10.26
C SER A 894 15.41 -1.23 -8.81
N ARG A 895 14.34 -1.90 -8.36
CA ARG A 895 14.26 -2.46 -7.00
C ARG A 895 15.39 -3.47 -6.76
N GLY A 896 15.73 -4.25 -7.79
CA GLY A 896 16.87 -5.17 -7.79
C GLY A 896 18.23 -4.47 -7.62
N GLU A 897 18.49 -3.38 -8.34
CA GLU A 897 19.70 -2.56 -8.14
C GLU A 897 19.77 -1.97 -6.73
N ARG A 898 18.65 -1.41 -6.24
CA ARG A 898 18.59 -0.76 -4.93
C ARG A 898 18.88 -1.74 -3.79
N ARG A 899 18.29 -2.93 -3.84
CA ARG A 899 18.57 -4.05 -2.91
C ARG A 899 20.01 -4.58 -3.05
N ALA A 900 20.59 -4.54 -4.25
CA ALA A 900 21.99 -4.92 -4.47
C ALA A 900 22.98 -3.89 -3.89
N VAL A 901 22.72 -2.59 -4.07
CA VAL A 901 23.45 -1.48 -3.45
C VAL A 901 23.35 -1.54 -1.92
N GLU A 902 22.15 -1.79 -1.38
CA GLU A 902 21.93 -2.02 0.05
C GLU A 902 22.83 -3.15 0.55
N LYS A 903 22.71 -4.34 -0.03
CA LYS A 903 23.48 -5.53 0.35
C LYS A 903 24.99 -5.28 0.28
N LEU A 904 25.50 -4.75 -0.83
CA LEU A 904 26.92 -4.46 -1.02
C LEU A 904 27.44 -3.50 0.08
N SER A 905 26.65 -2.46 0.38
CA SER A 905 26.96 -1.47 1.40
C SER A 905 26.99 -2.08 2.80
N VAL A 906 25.96 -2.85 3.18
CA VAL A 906 25.89 -3.52 4.48
C VAL A 906 27.06 -4.49 4.67
N GLU A 907 27.37 -5.32 3.67
CA GLU A 907 28.49 -6.26 3.77
C GLU A 907 29.87 -5.58 3.88
N ALA A 908 30.03 -4.34 3.39
CA ALA A 908 31.26 -3.56 3.58
C ALA A 908 31.29 -2.86 4.94
N LEU A 909 30.18 -2.22 5.34
CA LEU A 909 30.07 -1.50 6.61
C LEU A 909 30.17 -2.45 7.82
N SER A 910 29.67 -3.68 7.71
CA SER A 910 29.85 -4.74 8.72
C SER A 910 31.29 -5.28 8.82
N ALA A 911 32.17 -4.99 7.87
CA ALA A 911 33.59 -5.37 7.92
C ALA A 911 34.48 -4.26 8.51
N LEU A 912 33.91 -3.14 8.98
CA LEU A 912 34.64 -2.08 9.65
C LEU A 912 34.98 -2.42 11.11
N THR A 913 36.16 -1.99 11.55
CA THR A 913 36.78 -2.40 12.83
C THR A 913 37.43 -1.23 13.57
N GLY A 914 37.63 -1.40 14.88
CA GLY A 914 38.07 -0.35 15.81
C GLY A 914 36.92 0.61 16.13
N ASP A 915 37.21 1.90 16.27
CA ASP A 915 36.22 2.99 16.41
C ASP A 915 35.18 3.03 15.25
N LEU A 916 35.47 2.38 14.13
CA LEU A 916 34.56 2.26 12.99
C LEU A 916 33.69 0.98 13.02
N LYS A 917 33.71 0.17 14.09
CA LYS A 917 32.77 -0.96 14.28
C LYS A 917 31.36 -0.42 14.55
N GLY A 918 30.32 -1.06 14.00
CA GLY A 918 28.94 -0.57 14.12
C GLY A 918 27.85 -1.50 13.61
N LYS A 919 26.60 -1.04 13.66
CA LYS A 919 25.37 -1.78 13.31
C LYS A 919 24.59 -1.10 12.17
N TYR A 920 23.96 -1.91 11.31
CA TYR A 920 22.96 -1.48 10.33
C TYR A 920 21.52 -1.66 10.82
N TYR A 921 20.63 -0.78 10.36
CA TYR A 921 19.20 -0.72 10.63
C TYR A 921 18.49 -0.46 9.29
N ALA A 922 17.87 -1.48 8.69
CA ALA A 922 17.08 -1.34 7.47
C ALA A 922 15.75 -0.65 7.80
N LEU A 923 15.40 0.45 7.13
CA LEU A 923 14.16 1.20 7.39
C LEU A 923 12.91 0.32 7.29
N LYS A 924 12.94 -0.64 6.35
CA LYS A 924 11.84 -1.59 6.11
C LYS A 924 11.46 -2.46 7.32
N ASN A 925 12.45 -2.81 8.15
CA ASN A 925 12.30 -3.75 9.28
C ASN A 925 12.63 -3.09 10.63
N MET A 926 12.70 -1.77 10.67
CA MET A 926 13.03 -1.00 11.87
C MET A 926 11.91 -1.13 12.92
N THR A 927 12.27 -1.47 14.16
CA THR A 927 11.30 -1.45 15.27
C THR A 927 11.03 -0.02 15.72
N GLU A 928 9.85 0.24 16.32
CA GLU A 928 9.49 1.57 16.84
C GLU A 928 10.52 2.09 17.86
N ALA A 929 11.09 1.21 18.68
CA ALA A 929 12.15 1.55 19.62
C ALA A 929 13.47 1.94 18.93
N GLU A 930 13.86 1.25 17.85
CA GLU A 930 15.02 1.65 17.04
C GLU A 930 14.75 2.94 16.26
N GLN A 931 13.53 3.14 15.77
CA GLN A 931 13.11 4.36 15.08
C GLN A 931 13.18 5.57 16.03
N GLN A 932 12.60 5.46 17.23
CA GLN A 932 12.66 6.52 18.24
C GLN A 932 14.10 6.79 18.67
N GLN A 933 14.91 5.76 18.93
CA GLN A 933 16.33 5.94 19.27
C GLN A 933 17.09 6.68 18.16
N LEU A 934 16.81 6.39 16.88
CA LEU A 934 17.42 7.09 15.75
C LEU A 934 16.85 8.50 15.51
N ILE A 935 15.64 8.82 15.98
CA ILE A 935 15.11 10.19 16.06
C ILE A 935 15.84 10.98 17.15
N ASP A 936 15.99 10.39 18.34
CA ASP A 936 16.64 10.98 19.51
C ASP A 936 18.14 11.23 19.27
N ASP A 937 18.81 10.37 18.50
CA ASP A 937 20.19 10.57 18.05
C ASP A 937 20.32 11.55 16.87
N HIS A 938 19.19 11.98 16.28
CA HIS A 938 19.12 12.75 15.02
C HIS A 938 19.79 12.04 13.82
N PHE A 939 19.66 10.72 13.78
CA PHE A 939 20.23 9.82 12.76
C PHE A 939 19.20 9.33 11.72
N LEU A 940 17.90 9.37 12.02
CA LEU A 940 16.84 8.95 11.09
C LEU A 940 16.73 9.87 9.86
N PHE A 941 16.31 9.30 8.73
CA PHE A 941 15.86 10.05 7.56
C PHE A 941 14.54 9.45 7.04
N ASP A 942 13.59 10.32 6.66
CA ASP A 942 12.21 9.97 6.31
C ASP A 942 11.95 9.93 4.79
N LYS A 943 10.74 9.47 4.41
CA LYS A 943 10.31 9.46 3.00
C LYS A 943 10.38 10.90 2.45
N PRO A 944 10.97 11.12 1.26
CA PRO A 944 10.99 12.44 0.65
C PRO A 944 9.56 12.97 0.42
N VAL A 945 9.23 14.09 1.08
CA VAL A 945 7.95 14.82 0.91
C VAL A 945 8.09 16.06 0.03
N SER A 946 9.31 16.47 -0.31
CA SER A 946 9.56 17.63 -1.18
C SER A 946 9.14 17.32 -2.62
N PRO A 947 8.33 18.18 -3.27
CA PRO A 947 7.94 18.03 -4.68
C PRO A 947 9.13 17.84 -5.66
N LEU A 948 10.30 18.42 -5.36
CA LEU A 948 11.53 18.22 -6.14
C LEU A 948 12.03 16.76 -6.11
N LEU A 949 11.93 16.11 -4.95
CA LEU A 949 12.41 14.74 -4.71
C LEU A 949 11.34 13.68 -5.06
N LEU A 950 10.07 14.09 -5.11
CA LEU A 950 8.96 13.29 -5.63
C LEU A 950 9.01 13.26 -7.17
N ALA A 951 9.10 14.42 -7.82
CA ALA A 951 9.14 14.54 -9.29
C ALA A 951 10.43 13.94 -9.91
N SER A 952 11.51 13.77 -9.13
CA SER A 952 12.72 13.05 -9.56
C SER A 952 12.65 11.54 -9.37
N GLY A 953 11.57 10.98 -8.81
CA GLY A 953 11.42 9.54 -8.58
C GLY A 953 12.30 8.95 -7.46
N MET A 954 13.01 9.77 -6.66
CA MET A 954 13.85 9.30 -5.55
C MET A 954 13.05 8.58 -4.45
N ALA A 955 11.76 8.94 -4.29
CA ALA A 955 10.86 8.35 -3.31
C ALA A 955 10.26 6.98 -3.71
N ARG A 956 10.56 6.46 -4.92
CA ARG A 956 9.94 5.22 -5.44
C ARG A 956 10.21 4.01 -4.56
N ASP A 957 9.18 3.20 -4.37
CA ASP A 957 9.15 1.95 -3.59
C ASP A 957 9.59 2.11 -2.12
N TRP A 958 9.45 3.30 -1.53
CA TRP A 958 9.87 3.56 -0.14
C TRP A 958 9.16 2.63 0.86
N PRO A 959 9.85 2.03 1.87
CA PRO A 959 11.26 2.20 2.25
C PRO A 959 12.21 1.12 1.70
N ASP A 960 11.84 0.41 0.63
CA ASP A 960 12.55 -0.79 0.18
C ASP A 960 13.99 -0.47 -0.29
N GLY A 961 14.97 -1.22 0.22
CA GLY A 961 16.39 -1.01 -0.03
C GLY A 961 17.04 0.16 0.73
N ARG A 962 16.36 0.80 1.69
CA ARG A 962 16.89 1.94 2.46
C ARG A 962 17.23 1.57 3.90
N GLY A 963 18.25 2.22 4.47
CA GLY A 963 18.61 2.05 5.87
C GLY A 963 19.80 2.87 6.33
N ILE A 964 20.14 2.70 7.61
CA ILE A 964 21.10 3.52 8.37
C ILE A 964 22.13 2.60 9.01
N TRP A 965 23.41 2.91 8.89
CA TRP A 965 24.49 2.30 9.67
C TRP A 965 25.08 3.35 10.61
N HIS A 966 25.42 3.01 11.86
CA HIS A 966 26.27 3.86 12.70
C HIS A 966 27.27 3.04 13.53
N ASN A 967 28.38 3.66 13.91
CA ASN A 967 29.39 3.06 14.78
C ASN A 967 28.92 2.97 16.24
N ASP A 968 29.55 2.08 17.01
CA ASP A 968 29.21 1.84 18.43
C ASP A 968 29.26 3.14 19.27
N ASN A 969 30.17 4.06 18.92
CA ASN A 969 30.37 5.35 19.61
C ASN A 969 29.40 6.46 19.18
N LYS A 970 28.51 6.24 18.20
CA LYS A 970 27.61 7.26 17.60
C LYS A 970 28.35 8.51 17.04
N THR A 971 29.58 8.32 16.56
CA THR A 971 30.46 9.36 15.98
C THR A 971 30.75 9.21 14.48
N PHE A 972 30.32 8.11 13.86
CA PHE A 972 30.38 7.83 12.41
C PHE A 972 29.08 7.12 11.97
N LEU A 973 28.49 7.56 10.87
CA LEU A 973 27.11 7.29 10.45
C LEU A 973 27.07 7.22 8.91
N VAL A 974 26.28 6.31 8.34
CA VAL A 974 26.11 6.18 6.88
C VAL A 974 24.64 5.88 6.57
N TRP A 975 23.99 6.75 5.80
CA TRP A 975 22.68 6.44 5.20
C TRP A 975 22.86 5.74 3.86
N VAL A 976 21.91 4.87 3.49
CA VAL A 976 21.96 4.03 2.29
C VAL A 976 20.68 4.23 1.46
N ASN A 977 20.85 4.52 0.17
CA ASN A 977 19.79 4.77 -0.84
C ASN A 977 18.82 5.93 -0.52
N GLU A 978 19.35 7.05 -0.01
CA GLU A 978 18.62 8.30 0.24
C GLU A 978 18.60 9.17 -1.04
N GLU A 979 19.32 10.30 -1.08
CA GLU A 979 19.50 11.11 -2.31
C GLU A 979 20.56 10.49 -3.24
N ASP A 980 21.52 9.78 -2.65
CA ASP A 980 22.65 9.08 -3.28
C ASP A 980 22.72 7.63 -2.72
N HIS A 981 23.56 6.75 -3.30
CA HIS A 981 23.69 5.36 -2.79
C HIS A 981 24.19 5.30 -1.36
N LEU A 982 25.20 6.11 -1.01
CA LEU A 982 25.69 6.30 0.35
C LEU A 982 25.73 7.78 0.71
N ARG A 983 25.40 8.09 1.97
CA ARG A 983 25.65 9.39 2.58
C ARG A 983 26.44 9.21 3.88
N VAL A 984 27.75 9.34 3.76
CA VAL A 984 28.75 9.09 4.81
C VAL A 984 28.92 10.33 5.67
N ILE A 985 28.88 10.17 6.99
CA ILE A 985 28.81 11.23 7.99
C ILE A 985 29.76 10.89 9.16
N SER A 986 30.55 11.86 9.62
CA SER A 986 31.31 11.81 10.88
C SER A 986 30.91 13.01 11.72
N MET A 987 30.74 12.84 13.04
CA MET A 987 30.45 13.95 13.96
C MET A 987 30.89 13.66 15.40
N GLN A 988 31.00 14.71 16.23
CA GLN A 988 31.07 14.61 17.69
C GLN A 988 30.70 15.95 18.35
N LYS A 989 30.49 15.94 19.68
CA LYS A 989 30.35 17.17 20.49
C LYS A 989 31.71 17.87 20.65
N GLY A 990 31.68 19.18 20.83
CA GLY A 990 32.87 20.04 20.91
C GLY A 990 33.50 20.37 19.56
N GLY A 991 34.62 21.11 19.61
CA GLY A 991 35.25 21.73 18.45
C GLY A 991 36.31 20.92 17.69
N ASN A 992 36.54 19.64 18.02
CA ASN A 992 37.62 18.84 17.40
C ASN A 992 37.27 18.37 15.96
N MET A 993 37.20 19.31 15.02
CA MET A 993 36.99 19.06 13.59
C MET A 993 38.08 18.14 12.99
N LYS A 994 39.31 18.22 13.49
CA LYS A 994 40.44 17.41 13.00
C LYS A 994 40.26 15.92 13.26
N GLU A 995 39.78 15.56 14.45
CA GLU A 995 39.40 14.18 14.77
C GLU A 995 38.18 13.70 13.96
N VAL A 996 37.14 14.53 13.85
CA VAL A 996 35.95 14.24 13.01
C VAL A 996 36.37 13.94 11.57
N PHE A 997 37.26 14.75 11.00
CA PHE A 997 37.76 14.59 9.63
C PHE A 997 38.70 13.39 9.49
N THR A 998 39.56 13.13 10.48
CA THR A 998 40.41 11.92 10.51
C THR A 998 39.57 10.64 10.48
N ARG A 999 38.50 10.59 11.29
CA ARG A 999 37.54 9.48 11.32
C ARG A 999 36.77 9.36 10.01
N PHE A 1000 36.33 10.47 9.44
CA PHE A 1000 35.64 10.55 8.13
C PHE A 1000 36.49 9.97 6.99
N CYS A 1001 37.73 10.45 6.83
CA CYS A 1001 38.65 9.98 5.79
C CYS A 1001 39.03 8.51 5.96
N THR A 1002 39.28 8.08 7.20
CA THR A 1002 39.56 6.67 7.52
C THR A 1002 38.36 5.78 7.19
N GLY A 1003 37.14 6.23 7.48
CA GLY A 1003 35.89 5.56 7.13
C GLY A 1003 35.73 5.39 5.61
N LEU A 1004 35.79 6.49 4.84
CA LEU A 1004 35.71 6.46 3.38
C LEU A 1004 36.77 5.54 2.75
N THR A 1005 38.02 5.65 3.18
CA THR A 1005 39.13 4.86 2.64
C THR A 1005 38.95 3.37 2.90
N LYS A 1006 38.46 2.98 4.09
CA LYS A 1006 38.12 1.58 4.39
C LYS A 1006 36.94 1.08 3.55
N ILE A 1007 35.86 1.86 3.43
CA ILE A 1007 34.67 1.49 2.63
C ILE A 1007 35.06 1.30 1.16
N GLU A 1008 35.80 2.24 0.56
CA GLU A 1008 36.23 2.17 -0.84
C GLU A 1008 37.12 0.95 -1.09
N LYS A 1009 38.06 0.65 -0.18
CA LYS A 1009 38.90 -0.55 -0.25
C LYS A 1009 38.09 -1.85 -0.18
N LEU A 1010 37.03 -1.88 0.60
CA LEU A 1010 36.12 -3.03 0.75
C LEU A 1010 35.17 -3.21 -0.44
N PHE A 1011 34.82 -2.13 -1.14
CA PHE A 1011 34.15 -2.23 -2.45
C PHE A 1011 35.13 -2.72 -3.52
N LYS A 1012 36.35 -2.18 -3.56
CA LYS A 1012 37.38 -2.57 -4.54
C LYS A 1012 37.81 -4.03 -4.40
N SER A 1013 37.85 -4.59 -3.18
CA SER A 1013 38.07 -6.03 -2.97
C SER A 1013 36.92 -6.93 -3.47
N LYS A 1014 35.77 -6.35 -3.85
CA LYS A 1014 34.62 -7.01 -4.48
C LYS A 1014 34.41 -6.59 -5.93
N GLY A 1015 35.42 -5.98 -6.58
CA GLY A 1015 35.31 -5.52 -7.97
C GLY A 1015 34.32 -4.38 -8.19
N ASN A 1016 33.99 -3.61 -7.15
CA ASN A 1016 33.13 -2.43 -7.19
C ASN A 1016 33.94 -1.18 -6.82
N GLU A 1017 33.54 -0.01 -7.27
CA GLU A 1017 34.16 1.25 -6.85
C GLU A 1017 33.15 2.40 -6.82
N PHE A 1018 33.56 3.55 -6.29
CA PHE A 1018 32.75 4.75 -6.39
C PHE A 1018 32.78 5.32 -7.81
N MET A 1019 31.65 5.86 -8.26
CA MET A 1019 31.59 6.68 -9.47
C MET A 1019 32.47 7.91 -9.28
N TRP A 1020 33.55 8.01 -10.04
CA TRP A 1020 34.49 9.12 -9.99
C TRP A 1020 35.12 9.35 -11.37
N ASN A 1021 35.32 10.61 -11.76
CA ASN A 1021 36.16 10.98 -12.89
C ASN A 1021 36.97 12.25 -12.60
N GLN A 1022 38.01 12.49 -13.40
CA GLN A 1022 38.97 13.59 -13.18
C GLN A 1022 38.36 15.00 -13.35
N HIS A 1023 37.24 15.14 -14.07
CA HIS A 1023 36.57 16.43 -14.28
C HIS A 1023 35.58 16.72 -13.14
N LEU A 1024 34.61 15.85 -12.91
CA LEU A 1024 33.51 16.07 -11.97
C LEU A 1024 33.78 15.58 -10.54
N GLY A 1025 34.92 14.94 -10.27
CA GLY A 1025 35.18 14.28 -9.00
C GLY A 1025 34.25 13.09 -8.79
N TYR A 1026 33.70 12.93 -7.59
CA TYR A 1026 32.72 11.89 -7.31
C TYR A 1026 31.36 12.25 -7.92
N ILE A 1027 30.80 11.33 -8.69
CA ILE A 1027 29.50 11.50 -9.37
C ILE A 1027 28.37 11.21 -8.39
N LEU A 1028 27.37 12.09 -8.37
CA LEU A 1028 26.22 12.06 -7.47
C LEU A 1028 24.94 12.49 -8.21
N THR A 1029 23.80 12.20 -7.61
CA THR A 1029 22.49 12.29 -8.27
C THR A 1029 22.09 13.71 -8.65
N CYS A 1030 22.40 14.68 -7.78
CA CYS A 1030 22.14 16.09 -8.01
C CYS A 1030 23.44 16.77 -8.46
N PRO A 1031 23.46 17.49 -9.60
CA PRO A 1031 24.67 18.19 -10.08
C PRO A 1031 25.29 19.16 -9.05
N SER A 1032 24.49 19.73 -8.13
CA SER A 1032 25.03 20.57 -7.06
C SER A 1032 25.88 19.81 -6.02
N ASN A 1033 25.77 18.48 -5.95
CA ASN A 1033 26.55 17.64 -5.03
C ASN A 1033 27.88 17.17 -5.63
N LEU A 1034 28.17 17.40 -6.91
CA LEU A 1034 29.40 16.93 -7.57
C LEU A 1034 30.71 17.43 -6.92
N GLY A 1035 31.82 16.78 -7.27
CA GLY A 1035 33.14 17.04 -6.73
C GLY A 1035 33.40 16.21 -5.48
N THR A 1036 33.57 16.88 -4.35
CA THR A 1036 33.78 16.23 -3.05
C THR A 1036 32.50 15.66 -2.46
N GLY A 1037 31.33 16.16 -2.86
CA GLY A 1037 30.03 15.99 -2.17
C GLY A 1037 29.96 16.60 -0.76
N LEU A 1038 31.02 17.27 -0.31
CA LEU A 1038 31.28 17.48 1.10
C LEU A 1038 30.47 18.64 1.70
N ARG A 1039 29.97 18.42 2.93
CA ARG A 1039 29.56 19.47 3.87
C ARG A 1039 30.26 19.21 5.20
N ALA A 1040 31.31 19.97 5.47
CA ALA A 1040 31.84 20.17 6.81
C ALA A 1040 31.18 21.38 7.45
N GLY A 1041 30.93 21.32 8.76
CA GLY A 1041 30.34 22.41 9.50
C GLY A 1041 30.35 22.20 11.00
N VAL A 1042 30.09 23.28 11.73
CA VAL A 1042 30.02 23.28 13.19
C VAL A 1042 28.74 23.98 13.67
N HIS A 1043 28.25 23.57 14.82
CA HIS A 1043 27.32 24.39 15.59
C HIS A 1043 28.12 25.37 16.44
N VAL A 1044 27.98 26.66 16.17
CA VAL A 1044 28.70 27.74 16.87
C VAL A 1044 27.74 28.81 17.38
N LYS A 1045 27.92 29.23 18.63
CA LYS A 1045 27.24 30.39 19.24
C LYS A 1045 27.82 31.68 18.67
N LEU A 1046 26.98 32.50 18.05
CA LEU A 1046 27.33 33.83 17.53
C LEU A 1046 26.22 34.87 17.85
N PRO A 1047 25.80 35.05 19.12
CA PRO A 1047 24.62 35.83 19.48
C PRO A 1047 24.71 37.33 19.14
N ASN A 1048 25.90 37.94 19.11
CA ASN A 1048 26.09 39.34 18.76
C ASN A 1048 26.44 39.50 17.27
N LEU A 1049 27.35 38.69 16.74
CA LEU A 1049 27.73 38.73 15.33
C LEU A 1049 26.55 38.41 14.42
N SER A 1050 25.64 37.52 14.83
CA SER A 1050 24.45 37.21 14.03
C SER A 1050 23.44 38.35 13.91
N ARG A 1051 23.44 39.29 14.85
CA ARG A 1051 22.68 40.55 14.81
C ARG A 1051 23.39 41.65 14.02
N HIS A 1052 24.69 41.52 13.78
CA HIS A 1052 25.47 42.54 13.10
C HIS A 1052 25.21 42.56 11.58
N LYS A 1053 24.84 43.73 11.04
CA LYS A 1053 24.40 43.93 9.65
C LYS A 1053 25.34 43.39 8.56
N ARG A 1054 26.63 43.19 8.85
CA ARG A 1054 27.64 42.66 7.91
C ARG A 1054 27.83 41.13 7.97
N PHE A 1055 27.09 40.38 8.79
CA PHE A 1055 27.32 38.93 8.96
C PHE A 1055 27.21 38.13 7.66
N GLY A 1056 26.20 38.42 6.83
CA GLY A 1056 26.06 37.78 5.50
C GLY A 1056 27.14 38.18 4.48
N GLU A 1057 27.80 39.32 4.68
CA GLU A 1057 28.98 39.73 3.91
C GLU A 1057 30.21 38.93 4.35
N VAL A 1058 30.45 38.81 5.66
CA VAL A 1058 31.56 38.03 6.24
C VAL A 1058 31.50 36.57 5.78
N LEU A 1059 30.34 35.92 5.92
CA LEU A 1059 30.16 34.52 5.50
C LEU A 1059 30.44 34.34 4.00
N ARG A 1060 29.93 35.23 3.15
CA ARG A 1060 30.18 35.21 1.70
C ARG A 1060 31.67 35.37 1.35
N ARG A 1061 32.39 36.30 2.01
CA ARG A 1061 33.85 36.48 1.80
C ARG A 1061 34.67 35.29 2.31
N LEU A 1062 34.17 34.56 3.32
CA LEU A 1062 34.76 33.30 3.82
C LEU A 1062 34.35 32.06 3.01
N ARG A 1063 33.48 32.18 2.00
CA ARG A 1063 32.86 31.06 1.26
C ARG A 1063 32.11 30.07 2.17
N LEU A 1064 31.52 30.60 3.24
CA LEU A 1064 30.71 29.86 4.22
C LEU A 1064 29.22 30.19 4.07
N GLN A 1065 28.38 29.24 4.45
CA GLN A 1065 26.92 29.37 4.56
C GLN A 1065 26.45 29.07 5.99
N LYS A 1066 25.40 29.76 6.44
CA LYS A 1066 24.74 29.52 7.73
C LYS A 1066 23.39 28.82 7.56
N ARG A 1067 23.00 28.01 8.54
CA ARG A 1067 21.63 27.47 8.71
C ARG A 1067 21.20 27.53 10.18
N GLY A 1068 19.90 27.35 10.42
CA GLY A 1068 19.37 27.22 11.77
C GLY A 1068 19.81 25.92 12.46
N THR A 1069 19.44 25.79 13.73
CA THR A 1069 19.98 24.76 14.63
C THR A 1069 19.48 23.35 14.30
N GLY A 1070 18.42 23.21 13.50
CA GLY A 1070 17.92 21.94 12.97
C GLY A 1070 18.21 21.70 11.48
N GLY A 1071 19.00 22.57 10.83
CA GLY A 1071 19.32 22.47 9.41
C GLY A 1071 18.56 23.44 8.51
N VAL A 1072 18.20 22.99 7.30
CA VAL A 1072 17.57 23.82 6.24
C VAL A 1072 16.25 24.40 6.73
N ASP A 1073 16.01 25.68 6.45
CA ASP A 1073 14.80 26.45 6.78
C ASP A 1073 14.36 26.47 8.26
N THR A 1074 15.18 25.93 9.16
CA THR A 1074 14.98 26.02 10.61
C THR A 1074 15.45 27.36 11.18
N ALA A 1075 14.88 27.77 12.31
CA ALA A 1075 15.34 28.92 13.07
C ALA A 1075 16.68 28.65 13.79
N ALA A 1076 17.44 29.72 14.07
CA ALA A 1076 18.62 29.65 14.93
C ALA A 1076 18.22 29.89 16.40
N VAL A 1077 18.37 28.89 17.25
CA VAL A 1077 18.01 28.93 18.67
C VAL A 1077 19.18 29.50 19.47
N GLY A 1078 18.93 30.48 20.35
CA GLY A 1078 19.95 31.04 21.26
C GLY A 1078 21.16 31.69 20.57
N GLY A 1079 21.07 32.03 19.28
CA GLY A 1079 22.20 32.51 18.49
C GLY A 1079 23.16 31.40 18.00
N VAL A 1080 22.75 30.13 18.02
CA VAL A 1080 23.53 28.99 17.50
C VAL A 1080 23.20 28.72 16.03
N PHE A 1081 24.23 28.65 15.19
CA PHE A 1081 24.12 28.39 13.74
C PHE A 1081 24.94 27.17 13.31
N ASP A 1082 24.45 26.41 12.34
CA ASP A 1082 25.27 25.49 11.52
C ASP A 1082 26.04 26.32 10.48
N ILE A 1083 27.33 26.53 10.73
CA ILE A 1083 28.26 27.23 9.84
C ILE A 1083 29.09 26.19 9.08
N SER A 1084 29.06 26.27 7.75
CA SER A 1084 29.57 25.21 6.85
C SER A 1084 30.09 25.75 5.51
N ASN A 1085 30.87 24.94 4.78
CA ASN A 1085 31.35 25.30 3.44
C ASN A 1085 30.20 25.50 2.43
N ALA A 1086 30.33 26.48 1.52
CA ALA A 1086 29.40 26.69 0.41
C ALA A 1086 29.75 25.83 -0.83
N ASP A 1087 31.04 25.66 -1.10
CA ASP A 1087 31.59 24.97 -2.28
C ASP A 1087 31.70 23.45 -2.12
N ARG A 1088 31.80 22.72 -3.24
CA ARG A 1088 31.91 21.25 -3.31
C ARG A 1088 32.79 20.76 -4.44
N LEU A 1089 32.66 21.38 -5.62
CA LEU A 1089 33.48 21.15 -6.81
C LEU A 1089 34.68 22.12 -6.81
N GLY A 1090 35.69 21.88 -7.66
CA GLY A 1090 36.94 22.68 -7.74
C GLY A 1090 37.94 22.59 -6.57
N PHE A 1091 37.48 22.36 -5.34
CA PHE A 1091 38.32 22.27 -4.12
C PHE A 1091 38.38 20.85 -3.57
N SER A 1092 39.48 20.48 -2.90
CA SER A 1092 39.60 19.17 -2.23
C SER A 1092 38.87 19.10 -0.88
N GLU A 1093 38.66 17.90 -0.35
CA GLU A 1093 38.05 17.73 0.98
C GLU A 1093 38.84 18.43 2.09
N VAL A 1094 40.18 18.35 2.08
CA VAL A 1094 41.05 19.11 3.00
C VAL A 1094 40.87 20.62 2.83
N GLU A 1095 40.86 21.14 1.60
CA GLU A 1095 40.71 22.59 1.35
C GLU A 1095 39.38 23.11 1.91
N LEU A 1096 38.28 22.37 1.71
CA LEU A 1096 36.96 22.75 2.22
C LEU A 1096 36.87 22.68 3.75
N VAL A 1097 37.48 21.70 4.39
CA VAL A 1097 37.49 21.60 5.87
C VAL A 1097 38.38 22.69 6.49
N GLN A 1098 39.51 23.02 5.87
CA GLN A 1098 40.38 24.13 6.33
C GLN A 1098 39.63 25.47 6.28
N MET A 1099 38.88 25.76 5.21
CA MET A 1099 38.04 26.97 5.13
C MET A 1099 37.03 27.08 6.28
N VAL A 1100 36.45 25.96 6.71
CA VAL A 1100 35.53 25.92 7.87
C VAL A 1100 36.30 26.15 9.17
N VAL A 1101 37.44 25.50 9.39
CA VAL A 1101 38.27 25.69 10.60
C VAL A 1101 38.72 27.14 10.75
N ASP A 1102 39.32 27.72 9.71
CA ASP A 1102 39.89 29.07 9.75
C ASP A 1102 38.78 30.13 9.85
N GLY A 1103 37.69 29.96 9.09
CA GLY A 1103 36.54 30.86 9.13
C GLY A 1103 35.83 30.83 10.48
N VAL A 1104 35.68 29.68 11.13
CA VAL A 1104 35.07 29.57 12.46
C VAL A 1104 35.94 30.27 13.52
N LYS A 1105 37.27 30.15 13.46
CA LYS A 1105 38.17 30.89 14.36
C LYS A 1105 37.97 32.40 14.24
N LEU A 1106 37.88 32.91 13.01
CA LEU A 1106 37.63 34.33 12.75
C LEU A 1106 36.26 34.79 13.24
N LEU A 1107 35.21 33.99 13.03
CA LEU A 1107 33.85 34.30 13.52
C LEU A 1107 33.79 34.34 15.05
N VAL A 1108 34.51 33.45 15.75
CA VAL A 1108 34.60 33.45 17.22
C VAL A 1108 35.40 34.64 17.75
N GLU A 1109 36.48 35.06 17.09
CA GLU A 1109 37.21 36.29 17.45
C GLU A 1109 36.35 37.55 17.20
N MET A 1110 35.58 37.59 16.11
CA MET A 1110 34.59 38.66 15.89
C MET A 1110 33.52 38.71 16.99
N GLU A 1111 33.01 37.55 17.43
CA GLU A 1111 32.04 37.46 18.53
C GLU A 1111 32.63 37.97 19.85
N LYS A 1112 33.82 37.47 20.24
CA LYS A 1112 34.58 37.90 21.43
C LYS A 1112 34.90 39.39 21.47
N ARG A 1113 34.99 40.05 20.31
CA ARG A 1113 35.14 41.50 20.21
C ARG A 1113 33.82 42.23 20.42
N LEU A 1114 32.74 41.77 19.80
CA LEU A 1114 31.40 42.35 19.98
C LEU A 1114 30.92 42.22 21.42
N GLU A 1115 31.21 41.12 22.11
CA GLU A 1115 30.98 40.92 23.55
C GLU A 1115 31.70 41.98 24.42
N LYS A 1116 32.84 42.49 23.96
CA LYS A 1116 33.62 43.57 24.60
C LYS A 1116 33.23 44.98 24.10
N GLY A 1117 32.18 45.10 23.28
CA GLY A 1117 31.77 46.35 22.65
C GLY A 1117 32.70 46.87 21.54
N LEU A 1118 33.65 46.05 21.07
CA LEU A 1118 34.65 46.43 20.08
C LEU A 1118 34.15 46.20 18.63
N GLY A 1119 34.61 47.06 17.72
CA GLY A 1119 34.31 46.92 16.30
C GLY A 1119 35.03 45.73 15.64
N ILE A 1120 34.39 45.16 14.61
CA ILE A 1120 34.93 44.03 13.83
C ILE A 1120 35.43 44.42 12.43
N SER A 1121 35.36 45.69 12.03
CA SER A 1121 35.59 46.13 10.64
C SER A 1121 36.95 45.73 10.07
N GLU A 1122 38.01 45.73 10.89
CA GLU A 1122 39.37 45.30 10.54
C GLU A 1122 39.52 43.78 10.32
N LEU A 1123 38.62 42.98 10.90
CA LEU A 1123 38.64 41.52 10.81
C LEU A 1123 37.89 41.00 9.58
N ILE A 1124 37.11 41.84 8.89
CA ILE A 1124 36.30 41.41 7.75
C ILE A 1124 37.25 41.15 6.58
N PRO A 1125 37.34 39.91 6.04
CA PRO A 1125 38.32 39.55 5.03
C PRO A 1125 38.25 40.46 3.79
N ALA A 1126 39.35 40.58 3.05
CA ALA A 1126 39.30 41.14 1.70
C ALA A 1126 38.30 40.37 0.82
N GLN A 1127 37.71 41.05 -0.16
CA GLN A 1127 36.88 40.38 -1.16
C GLN A 1127 37.84 39.64 -2.10
N LYS A 1128 37.69 38.31 -2.16
CA LYS A 1128 38.34 37.41 -3.13
C LYS A 1128 37.44 37.20 -4.33
#